data_AF-A0A0M0JCB0-F1
#
_entry.id   AF-A0A0M0JCB0-F1
#
_cell.length_a   1.000
_cell.length_b   1.000
_cell.length_c   1.000
_cell.angle_alpha   90.00
_cell.angle_beta   90.00
_cell.angle_gamma   90.00
#
_symmetry.space_group_name_H-M   'P 1'
#
loop_
_entity.id
_entity.type
_entity.pdbx_description
1 polymer ?
#
loop_
_entity_poly.entity_id
_entity_poly.type
_entity_poly.pdbx_seq_one_letter_code
_entity_poly.pdbx_strand_id
1 'polypeptide(L)'
;MTADLSSTAAAHTGKYGFEITVTELFQNNWHALLSLPAFLVTDHERMYTLTFWAKGNGNPHPRPQVTFQDEDAQYAYIDSAYVQLTSFWHQYSVALAIPYRLRGHNVIANVMVGAYLGSYYFDDFQAWPEGEMHVTLQSTQAAHSGRYGVLINVAKRFEQDWHAQVSLKGFTPPDTDHGYIFSFWGRAAADVPGGRAMPKVVFQDADDSYTPLKQVSVPLTSSWQMYEVDISVPKYREGHTIIISFWVGEFAGTYALDDFQRAANNGSWVVSVPDARAAHSGGAGLYVEVSKAWKVASLARLLLPRYVPRAGQEMLLHLAFWARAEKMKSTDPTPSVTVAFLDLHKNYEEIGAEMITIPHTDWQMHYVVIDLKAEHVGHSIRPYLYIGKDAGIYYFDEFEYKEIEIEDGMAWLQRAPERIRRRRMGKFQLSFHDNDDWPIDYGVADVALQRHHFELGVDVMTRPMSAMAAADYLWYLRTAARHFWAGAIEQGLLWADYEPTPGDISSSQKAIDDVITWSGSQSWSAISATLLDGGHEKKEHWSNKLACQDLKARLHERLARDLAHFRGKIRLYEVWKGSLHSRDWIDRCGESLYFDAYRWAQQADPAALLCSSEAAVLTTLTLTNAEAYHNLVYRLVDQGVPIKAVCVQAIFEGEVDASTVKHRLDVLHELRLPVYITEFTISGLDPAKHSYELEKFLRIAFSHESVAGILLGDLWDRPASATGKAITSGLYAANKEAKPAAARLDHLWKSEWTSRVQKGLSSEGSLDFDGYYGKYEYHLKSDDGKTSVKGAWKEDANDEPSQCG
;
A
#
# COMPACT_ATOMS: atom_id res chain seq x y z
N MET A 1 -57.22 -34.93 -18.98
CA MET A 1 -55.82 -35.38 -18.86
C MET A 1 -55.70 -36.75 -19.52
N THR A 2 -54.63 -36.97 -20.27
CA THR A 2 -54.19 -38.31 -20.71
C THR A 2 -52.84 -38.61 -20.06
N ALA A 3 -52.65 -39.84 -19.59
CA ALA A 3 -51.38 -40.27 -19.00
C ALA A 3 -50.93 -41.57 -19.68
N ASP A 4 -49.69 -41.59 -20.14
CA ASP A 4 -48.99 -42.77 -20.60
C ASP A 4 -47.83 -43.05 -19.64
N LEU A 5 -47.99 -44.06 -18.80
CA LEU A 5 -47.01 -44.46 -17.79
C LEU A 5 -45.90 -45.35 -18.35
N SER A 6 -45.88 -45.57 -19.67
CA SER A 6 -44.87 -46.36 -20.37
C SER A 6 -44.46 -45.68 -21.68
N SER A 7 -44.41 -44.35 -21.69
CA SER A 7 -44.08 -43.57 -22.88
C SER A 7 -42.59 -43.67 -23.18
N THR A 8 -42.25 -44.11 -24.39
CA THR A 8 -40.87 -44.07 -24.90
C THR A 8 -40.40 -42.64 -25.17
N ALA A 9 -41.33 -41.69 -25.38
CA ALA A 9 -41.02 -40.28 -25.55
C ALA A 9 -40.70 -39.57 -24.23
N ALA A 10 -41.11 -40.16 -23.10
CA ALA A 10 -40.78 -39.73 -21.74
C ALA A 10 -39.55 -40.43 -21.15
N ALA A 11 -38.88 -41.31 -21.88
CA ALA A 11 -37.66 -41.95 -21.39
C ALA A 11 -36.49 -40.94 -21.41
N HIS A 12 -35.99 -40.60 -20.22
CA HIS A 12 -34.73 -39.91 -20.02
C HIS A 12 -33.59 -40.93 -19.90
N THR A 13 -33.75 -41.94 -19.05
CA THR A 13 -32.90 -43.14 -19.04
C THR A 13 -33.72 -44.42 -19.19
N GLY A 14 -33.10 -45.54 -19.55
CA GLY A 14 -33.81 -46.79 -19.77
C GLY A 14 -34.76 -46.76 -20.98
N LYS A 15 -35.90 -47.47 -20.87
CA LYS A 15 -36.81 -47.73 -22.02
C LYS A 15 -38.10 -46.90 -22.00
N TYR A 16 -38.58 -46.49 -20.83
CA TYR A 16 -39.89 -45.85 -20.66
C TYR A 16 -39.84 -44.83 -19.52
N GLY A 17 -40.63 -43.76 -19.64
CA GLY A 17 -40.94 -42.82 -18.55
C GLY A 17 -42.44 -42.47 -18.53
N PHE A 18 -42.80 -41.44 -17.77
CA PHE A 18 -44.19 -40.98 -17.61
C PHE A 18 -44.49 -39.74 -18.45
N GLU A 19 -45.43 -39.85 -19.38
CA GLU A 19 -45.95 -38.71 -20.16
C GLU A 19 -47.37 -38.38 -19.71
N ILE A 20 -47.61 -37.12 -19.36
CA ILE A 20 -48.93 -36.62 -18.97
C ILE A 20 -49.26 -35.42 -19.85
N THR A 21 -50.45 -35.41 -20.45
CA THR A 21 -50.95 -34.25 -21.20
C THR A 21 -52.24 -33.71 -20.58
N VAL A 22 -52.22 -32.43 -20.21
CA VAL A 22 -53.35 -31.69 -19.64
C VAL A 22 -53.89 -30.74 -20.71
N THR A 23 -55.06 -31.10 -21.27
CA THR A 23 -55.75 -30.34 -22.32
C THR A 23 -56.82 -29.39 -21.79
N GLU A 24 -57.27 -29.60 -20.55
CA GLU A 24 -58.22 -28.76 -19.83
C GLU A 24 -57.78 -28.63 -18.37
N LEU A 25 -57.90 -27.43 -17.79
CA LEU A 25 -57.52 -27.16 -16.41
C LEU A 25 -58.52 -27.79 -15.44
N PHE A 26 -58.01 -28.31 -14.33
CA PHE A 26 -58.85 -28.86 -13.28
C PHE A 26 -59.28 -27.77 -12.30
N GLN A 27 -60.52 -27.84 -11.82
CA GLN A 27 -61.02 -26.91 -10.80
C GLN A 27 -60.16 -26.92 -9.53
N ASN A 28 -59.68 -28.09 -9.14
CA ASN A 28 -58.65 -28.26 -8.13
C ASN A 28 -57.50 -29.07 -8.71
N ASN A 29 -56.27 -28.62 -8.50
CA ASN A 29 -55.06 -29.26 -9.04
C ASN A 29 -54.89 -30.73 -8.59
N TRP A 30 -55.33 -31.08 -7.38
CA TRP A 30 -55.28 -32.44 -6.83
C TRP A 30 -56.22 -33.43 -7.51
N HIS A 31 -57.11 -32.99 -8.41
CA HIS A 31 -57.88 -33.91 -9.27
C HIS A 31 -57.00 -34.60 -10.34
N ALA A 32 -55.76 -34.14 -10.54
CA ALA A 32 -54.80 -34.70 -11.49
C ALA A 32 -53.44 -34.89 -10.81
N LEU A 33 -53.26 -36.03 -10.16
CA LEU A 33 -52.05 -36.40 -9.43
C LEU A 33 -51.45 -37.71 -9.95
N LEU A 34 -50.12 -37.76 -9.96
CA LEU A 34 -49.32 -38.97 -10.13
C LEU A 34 -48.77 -39.37 -8.76
N SER A 35 -49.23 -40.48 -8.20
CA SER A 35 -48.70 -41.03 -6.94
C SER A 35 -47.51 -41.93 -7.20
N LEU A 36 -46.43 -41.71 -6.45
CA LEU A 36 -45.25 -42.58 -6.43
C LEU A 36 -45.44 -43.70 -5.39
N PRO A 37 -44.69 -44.81 -5.47
CA PRO A 37 -44.67 -45.79 -4.40
C PRO A 37 -44.30 -45.16 -3.05
N ALA A 38 -45.00 -45.56 -1.98
CA ALA A 38 -44.65 -45.09 -0.65
C ALA A 38 -43.28 -45.62 -0.22
N PHE A 39 -42.58 -44.84 0.61
CA PHE A 39 -41.32 -45.23 1.22
C PHE A 39 -41.42 -45.19 2.75
N LEU A 40 -40.78 -46.17 3.40
CA LEU A 40 -40.75 -46.27 4.85
C LEU A 40 -39.77 -45.24 5.43
N VAL A 41 -40.25 -44.45 6.38
CA VAL A 41 -39.40 -43.54 7.17
C VAL A 41 -38.72 -44.33 8.28
N THR A 42 -37.41 -44.53 8.18
CA THR A 42 -36.67 -45.38 9.14
C THR A 42 -36.11 -44.61 10.33
N ASP A 43 -35.79 -43.33 10.17
CA ASP A 43 -35.12 -42.49 11.17
C ASP A 43 -35.83 -41.13 11.36
N HIS A 44 -35.64 -40.56 12.54
CA HIS A 44 -36.13 -39.23 12.90
C HIS A 44 -35.04 -38.20 12.58
N GLU A 45 -35.42 -36.93 12.33
CA GLU A 45 -34.49 -35.80 12.12
C GLU A 45 -33.64 -35.87 10.83
N ARG A 46 -34.10 -36.65 9.82
CA ARG A 46 -33.50 -36.66 8.48
C ARG A 46 -34.32 -35.87 7.47
N MET A 47 -33.63 -35.18 6.57
CA MET A 47 -34.21 -34.68 5.33
C MET A 47 -34.26 -35.83 4.33
N TYR A 48 -35.37 -36.00 3.63
CA TYR A 48 -35.44 -36.85 2.45
C TYR A 48 -35.47 -35.96 1.22
N THR A 49 -34.71 -36.33 0.19
CA THR A 49 -34.74 -35.62 -1.09
C THR A 49 -35.32 -36.53 -2.15
N LEU A 50 -36.44 -36.09 -2.72
CA LEU A 50 -37.03 -36.68 -3.91
C LEU A 50 -36.38 -36.02 -5.13
N THR A 51 -35.62 -36.78 -5.90
CA THR A 51 -35.11 -36.35 -7.20
C THR A 51 -35.88 -37.02 -8.33
N PHE A 52 -36.01 -36.30 -9.44
CA PHE A 52 -36.58 -36.82 -10.68
C PHE A 52 -36.14 -35.97 -11.85
N TRP A 53 -36.04 -36.58 -13.03
CA TRP A 53 -35.87 -35.85 -14.28
C TRP A 53 -37.23 -35.43 -14.80
N ALA A 54 -37.34 -34.19 -15.29
CA ALA A 54 -38.56 -33.72 -15.92
C ALA A 54 -38.33 -32.67 -17.03
N LYS A 55 -39.34 -32.51 -17.89
CA LYS A 55 -39.49 -31.39 -18.82
C LYS A 55 -40.98 -31.13 -19.11
N GLY A 56 -41.32 -29.93 -19.60
CA GLY A 56 -42.69 -29.55 -19.92
C GLY A 56 -42.82 -28.53 -21.04
N ASN A 57 -43.93 -28.63 -21.79
CA ASN A 57 -44.08 -27.97 -23.11
C ASN A 57 -45.27 -26.99 -23.16
N GLY A 58 -45.72 -26.47 -22.01
CA GLY A 58 -46.86 -25.53 -21.89
C GLY A 58 -46.47 -24.04 -21.94
N ASN A 59 -47.46 -23.16 -22.17
CA ASN A 59 -47.31 -21.71 -22.07
C ASN A 59 -48.44 -21.11 -21.19
N PRO A 60 -48.14 -20.54 -19.99
CA PRO A 60 -46.82 -20.45 -19.38
C PRO A 60 -46.24 -21.84 -19.06
N HIS A 61 -44.91 -21.92 -18.87
CA HIS A 61 -44.24 -23.19 -18.60
C HIS A 61 -44.89 -23.91 -17.41
N PRO A 62 -45.16 -25.23 -17.50
CA PRO A 62 -45.90 -25.93 -16.47
C PRO A 62 -45.17 -25.95 -15.13
N ARG A 63 -45.92 -25.74 -14.04
CA ARG A 63 -45.40 -25.71 -12.67
C ARG A 63 -46.12 -26.74 -11.79
N PRO A 64 -45.77 -28.05 -11.87
CA PRO A 64 -46.35 -29.07 -11.01
C PRO A 64 -46.08 -28.82 -9.53
N GLN A 65 -46.97 -29.31 -8.67
CA GLN A 65 -46.81 -29.32 -7.22
C GLN A 65 -46.50 -30.73 -6.75
N VAL A 66 -45.34 -30.93 -6.11
CA VAL A 66 -45.01 -32.16 -5.40
C VAL A 66 -45.56 -32.08 -3.99
N THR A 67 -46.28 -33.10 -3.52
CA THR A 67 -46.84 -33.16 -2.16
C THR A 67 -46.42 -34.44 -1.47
N PHE A 68 -46.22 -34.39 -0.16
CA PHE A 68 -45.93 -35.55 0.68
C PHE A 68 -47.08 -35.78 1.65
N GLN A 69 -47.52 -37.03 1.78
CA GLN A 69 -48.63 -37.43 2.63
C GLN A 69 -48.28 -38.68 3.45
N ASP A 70 -48.84 -38.75 4.65
CA ASP A 70 -48.67 -39.87 5.59
C ASP A 70 -49.72 -40.94 5.29
N GLU A 71 -49.31 -42.01 4.61
CA GLU A 71 -50.21 -43.09 4.18
C GLU A 71 -50.83 -43.80 5.38
N ASP A 72 -50.06 -43.99 6.45
CA ASP A 72 -50.50 -44.67 7.66
C ASP A 72 -51.46 -43.81 8.51
N ALA A 73 -51.53 -42.50 8.22
CA ALA A 73 -52.47 -41.55 8.83
C ALA A 73 -53.53 -41.02 7.84
N GLN A 74 -54.14 -41.92 7.05
CA GLN A 74 -55.21 -41.59 6.09
C GLN A 74 -54.81 -40.51 5.07
N TYR A 75 -53.58 -40.58 4.56
CA TYR A 75 -53.01 -39.60 3.62
C TYR A 75 -52.99 -38.17 4.18
N ALA A 76 -52.78 -38.03 5.48
CA ALA A 76 -52.65 -36.71 6.11
C ALA A 76 -51.52 -35.91 5.44
N TYR A 77 -51.80 -34.66 5.11
CA TYR A 77 -50.83 -33.75 4.49
C TYR A 77 -49.59 -33.57 5.39
N ILE A 78 -48.40 -33.66 4.79
CA ILE A 78 -47.12 -33.39 5.46
C ILE A 78 -46.54 -32.08 4.95
N ASP A 79 -46.20 -32.01 3.66
CA ASP A 79 -45.55 -30.84 3.05
C ASP A 79 -45.75 -30.81 1.52
N SER A 80 -45.40 -29.71 0.86
CA SER A 80 -45.42 -29.60 -0.60
C SER A 80 -44.46 -28.55 -1.16
N ALA A 81 -44.05 -28.73 -2.42
CA ALA A 81 -43.24 -27.78 -3.15
C ALA A 81 -43.68 -27.66 -4.61
N TYR A 82 -43.58 -26.47 -5.19
CA TYR A 82 -43.81 -26.27 -6.62
C TYR A 82 -42.51 -26.33 -7.41
N VAL A 83 -42.52 -27.03 -8.54
CA VAL A 83 -41.36 -27.19 -9.42
C VAL A 83 -41.64 -26.53 -10.75
N GLN A 84 -40.82 -25.57 -11.17
CA GLN A 84 -40.98 -24.89 -12.46
C GLN A 84 -40.26 -25.70 -13.55
N LEU A 85 -41.02 -26.29 -14.48
CA LEU A 85 -40.41 -27.10 -15.54
C LEU A 85 -39.82 -26.21 -16.66
N THR A 86 -38.73 -26.69 -17.25
CA THR A 86 -38.18 -26.16 -18.51
C THR A 86 -38.61 -27.04 -19.68
N SER A 87 -38.36 -26.59 -20.92
CA SER A 87 -38.64 -27.40 -22.12
C SER A 87 -37.58 -28.45 -22.46
N PHE A 88 -36.45 -28.46 -21.76
CA PHE A 88 -35.41 -29.48 -21.87
C PHE A 88 -35.36 -30.33 -20.59
N TRP A 89 -34.79 -31.53 -20.70
CA TRP A 89 -34.63 -32.40 -19.53
C TRP A 89 -33.76 -31.70 -18.48
N HIS A 90 -34.25 -31.66 -17.25
CA HIS A 90 -33.53 -31.19 -16.09
C HIS A 90 -33.83 -32.09 -14.90
N GLN A 91 -32.84 -32.31 -14.05
CA GLN A 91 -33.05 -33.00 -12.78
C GLN A 91 -33.57 -32.00 -11.75
N TYR A 92 -34.68 -32.34 -11.11
CA TYR A 92 -35.29 -31.55 -10.05
C TYR A 92 -35.17 -32.29 -8.73
N SER A 93 -35.02 -31.52 -7.65
CA SER A 93 -34.95 -32.03 -6.29
C SER A 93 -35.99 -31.33 -5.43
N VAL A 94 -36.75 -32.11 -4.65
CA VAL A 94 -37.70 -31.61 -3.66
C VAL A 94 -37.37 -32.24 -2.32
N ALA A 95 -37.09 -31.40 -1.33
CA ALA A 95 -36.74 -31.83 0.01
C ALA A 95 -37.99 -31.98 0.89
N LEU A 96 -37.96 -32.94 1.81
CA LEU A 96 -38.97 -33.20 2.82
C LEU A 96 -38.29 -33.30 4.19
N ALA A 97 -38.64 -32.39 5.10
CA ALA A 97 -38.27 -32.49 6.50
C ALA A 97 -39.20 -33.48 7.21
N ILE A 98 -38.65 -34.54 7.80
CA ILE A 98 -39.44 -35.56 8.50
C ILE A 98 -39.65 -35.16 9.96
N PRO A 99 -40.89 -34.85 10.40
CA PRO A 99 -41.19 -34.65 11.81
C PRO A 99 -41.10 -35.99 12.56
N TYR A 100 -40.75 -35.94 13.85
CA TYR A 100 -40.61 -37.12 14.70
C TYR A 100 -41.80 -38.10 14.64
N ARG A 101 -43.03 -37.57 14.51
CA ARG A 101 -44.26 -38.37 14.47
C ARG A 101 -44.36 -39.34 13.30
N LEU A 102 -43.57 -39.16 12.24
CA LEU A 102 -43.61 -40.00 11.03
C LEU A 102 -42.64 -41.17 11.08
N ARG A 103 -41.87 -41.36 12.15
CA ARG A 103 -40.93 -42.49 12.24
C ARG A 103 -41.69 -43.81 12.21
N GLY A 104 -41.31 -44.68 11.28
CA GLY A 104 -41.97 -45.96 11.06
C GLY A 104 -43.25 -45.88 10.23
N HIS A 105 -43.61 -44.69 9.72
CA HIS A 105 -44.74 -44.52 8.82
C HIS A 105 -44.29 -44.64 7.35
N ASN A 106 -45.22 -45.05 6.49
CA ASN A 106 -45.10 -44.97 5.04
C ASN A 106 -45.47 -43.55 4.56
N VAL A 107 -44.55 -42.91 3.85
CA VAL A 107 -44.78 -41.60 3.23
C VAL A 107 -44.93 -41.77 1.74
N ILE A 108 -45.98 -41.18 1.18
CA ILE A 108 -46.24 -41.14 -0.27
C ILE A 108 -45.94 -39.75 -0.82
N ALA A 109 -45.29 -39.70 -1.98
CA ALA A 109 -45.07 -38.48 -2.73
C ALA A 109 -45.99 -38.46 -3.97
N ASN A 110 -46.63 -37.33 -4.22
CA ASN A 110 -47.50 -37.13 -5.39
C ASN A 110 -47.03 -35.93 -6.21
N VAL A 111 -47.15 -36.02 -7.54
CA VAL A 111 -46.92 -34.89 -8.46
C VAL A 111 -48.27 -34.45 -9.03
N MET A 112 -48.71 -33.25 -8.66
CA MET A 112 -49.95 -32.64 -9.13
C MET A 112 -49.70 -31.77 -10.36
N VAL A 113 -50.41 -32.04 -11.44
CA VAL A 113 -50.19 -31.40 -12.76
C VAL A 113 -51.43 -30.65 -13.27
N GLY A 114 -52.54 -30.64 -12.55
CA GLY A 114 -53.82 -30.11 -13.05
C GLY A 114 -53.93 -28.58 -13.20
N ALA A 115 -52.93 -27.81 -12.74
CA ALA A 115 -52.99 -26.34 -12.70
C ALA A 115 -52.52 -25.64 -13.98
N TYR A 116 -51.86 -26.35 -14.90
CA TYR A 116 -51.36 -25.76 -16.15
C TYR A 116 -51.70 -26.67 -17.35
N LEU A 117 -51.87 -26.06 -18.51
CA LEU A 117 -52.05 -26.79 -19.77
C LEU A 117 -50.67 -27.18 -20.33
N GLY A 118 -50.59 -28.34 -20.95
CA GLY A 118 -49.39 -28.80 -21.65
C GLY A 118 -49.07 -30.26 -21.40
N SER A 119 -47.96 -30.70 -22.00
CA SER A 119 -47.41 -32.04 -21.81
C SER A 119 -46.25 -31.98 -20.82
N TYR A 120 -46.22 -32.96 -19.91
CA TYR A 120 -45.26 -33.15 -18.83
C TYR A 120 -44.60 -34.50 -19.04
N TYR A 121 -43.28 -34.54 -18.92
CA TYR A 121 -42.50 -35.76 -19.03
C TYR A 121 -41.71 -35.92 -17.74
N PHE A 122 -41.79 -37.09 -17.13
CA PHE A 122 -41.07 -37.41 -15.88
C PHE A 122 -40.36 -38.75 -16.00
N ASP A 123 -39.19 -38.87 -15.39
CA ASP A 123 -38.44 -40.11 -15.32
C ASP A 123 -37.49 -40.13 -14.10
N ASP A 124 -36.90 -41.29 -13.81
CA ASP A 124 -35.82 -41.46 -12.83
C ASP A 124 -36.16 -40.97 -11.40
N PHE A 125 -37.38 -41.22 -10.92
CA PHE A 125 -37.77 -40.88 -9.54
C PHE A 125 -36.96 -41.67 -8.52
N GLN A 126 -36.35 -40.97 -7.57
CA GLN A 126 -35.59 -41.56 -6.48
C GLN A 126 -35.76 -40.73 -5.21
N ALA A 127 -35.98 -41.40 -4.08
CA ALA A 127 -36.04 -40.78 -2.77
C ALA A 127 -34.97 -41.40 -1.86
N TRP A 128 -34.10 -40.58 -1.26
CA TRP A 128 -33.08 -41.05 -0.33
C TRP A 128 -32.86 -40.08 0.85
N PRO A 129 -32.35 -40.56 1.99
CA PRO A 129 -31.99 -39.70 3.11
C PRO A 129 -30.77 -38.83 2.79
N GLU A 130 -30.94 -37.53 2.99
CA GLU A 130 -29.93 -36.48 2.82
C GLU A 130 -29.34 -36.07 4.17
N GLY A 131 -27.99 -36.03 4.24
CA GLY A 131 -27.25 -35.56 5.41
C GLY A 131 -27.54 -36.28 6.74
N GLU A 132 -26.85 -35.85 7.79
CA GLU A 132 -27.11 -36.21 9.18
C GLU A 132 -26.52 -35.12 10.09
N MET A 133 -27.34 -34.49 10.93
CA MET A 133 -26.94 -33.45 11.86
C MET A 133 -27.52 -33.71 13.25
N HIS A 134 -26.68 -33.60 14.29
CA HIS A 134 -27.06 -33.67 15.69
C HIS A 134 -26.76 -32.33 16.36
N VAL A 135 -27.73 -31.76 17.07
CA VAL A 135 -27.57 -30.48 17.78
C VAL A 135 -27.78 -30.70 19.28
N THR A 136 -26.75 -30.39 20.06
CA THR A 136 -26.83 -30.42 21.52
C THR A 136 -26.90 -29.00 22.05
N LEU A 137 -28.12 -28.58 22.40
CA LEU A 137 -28.36 -27.35 23.14
C LEU A 137 -27.88 -27.57 24.59
N GLN A 138 -27.06 -26.66 25.10
CA GLN A 138 -26.42 -26.75 26.43
C GLN A 138 -25.28 -27.79 26.56
N SER A 139 -24.36 -27.80 25.62
CA SER A 139 -23.17 -28.66 25.67
C SER A 139 -22.06 -28.04 26.50
N THR A 140 -21.52 -28.78 27.47
CA THR A 140 -20.31 -28.38 28.20
C THR A 140 -19.06 -28.40 27.33
N GLN A 141 -19.07 -29.15 26.23
CA GLN A 141 -17.96 -29.23 25.27
C GLN A 141 -17.89 -28.03 24.33
N ALA A 142 -19.01 -27.30 24.22
CA ALA A 142 -19.12 -26.07 23.46
C ALA A 142 -19.11 -24.81 24.34
N ALA A 143 -18.78 -24.93 25.63
CA ALA A 143 -18.62 -23.78 26.50
C ALA A 143 -17.27 -23.10 26.22
N HIS A 144 -17.31 -21.89 25.66
CA HIS A 144 -16.20 -20.95 25.63
C HIS A 144 -16.16 -20.17 26.96
N SER A 145 -17.31 -19.64 27.38
CA SER A 145 -17.47 -18.97 28.66
C SER A 145 -18.69 -19.52 29.41
N GLY A 146 -18.73 -19.31 30.72
CA GLY A 146 -19.81 -19.86 31.54
C GLY A 146 -19.85 -21.40 31.54
N ARG A 147 -21.05 -21.99 31.53
CA ARG A 147 -21.26 -23.43 31.77
C ARG A 147 -21.59 -24.24 30.52
N TYR A 148 -22.17 -23.61 29.50
CA TYR A 148 -22.75 -24.32 28.36
C TYR A 148 -22.75 -23.46 27.09
N GLY A 149 -22.46 -24.08 25.94
CA GLY A 149 -22.68 -23.50 24.60
C GLY A 149 -23.51 -24.42 23.69
N VAL A 150 -23.47 -24.18 22.39
CA VAL A 150 -24.16 -24.98 21.36
C VAL A 150 -23.16 -25.84 20.60
N LEU A 151 -23.37 -27.16 20.62
CA LEU A 151 -22.56 -28.10 19.85
C LEU A 151 -23.38 -28.64 18.67
N ILE A 152 -22.84 -28.51 17.47
CA ILE A 152 -23.43 -29.00 16.23
C ILE A 152 -22.51 -30.05 15.66
N ASN A 153 -23.02 -31.25 15.38
CA ASN A 153 -22.29 -32.33 14.76
C ASN A 153 -22.97 -32.74 13.45
N VAL A 154 -22.38 -32.35 12.32
CA VAL A 154 -22.81 -32.80 10.99
C VAL A 154 -22.06 -34.10 10.70
N ALA A 155 -22.70 -35.23 10.98
CA ALA A 155 -22.12 -36.56 10.77
C ALA A 155 -22.05 -36.95 9.28
N LYS A 156 -22.99 -36.44 8.47
CA LYS A 156 -23.01 -36.60 7.00
C LYS A 156 -23.41 -35.26 6.38
N ARG A 157 -22.64 -34.79 5.40
CA ARG A 157 -22.94 -33.53 4.68
C ARG A 157 -24.29 -33.59 3.96
N PHE A 158 -24.90 -32.44 3.81
CA PHE A 158 -26.11 -32.17 3.04
C PHE A 158 -25.73 -31.70 1.63
N GLU A 159 -26.66 -31.82 0.68
CA GLU A 159 -26.49 -31.36 -0.70
C GLU A 159 -26.61 -29.84 -0.81
N GLN A 160 -27.39 -29.22 0.09
CA GLN A 160 -27.49 -27.77 0.24
C GLN A 160 -27.09 -27.36 1.67
N ASP A 161 -26.36 -26.27 1.81
CA ASP A 161 -25.90 -25.76 3.12
C ASP A 161 -27.04 -25.43 4.08
N TRP A 162 -28.10 -24.78 3.58
CA TRP A 162 -29.25 -24.34 4.36
C TRP A 162 -30.18 -25.47 4.82
N HIS A 163 -30.02 -26.70 4.30
CA HIS A 163 -30.75 -27.87 4.78
C HIS A 163 -30.33 -28.27 6.21
N ALA A 164 -29.13 -27.87 6.65
CA ALA A 164 -28.69 -28.04 8.02
C ALA A 164 -28.40 -26.67 8.65
N GLN A 165 -29.33 -26.22 9.48
CA GLN A 165 -29.23 -24.91 10.12
C GLN A 165 -29.67 -24.91 11.57
N VAL A 166 -29.05 -24.02 12.36
CA VAL A 166 -29.44 -23.71 13.73
C VAL A 166 -29.80 -22.23 13.79
N SER A 167 -31.05 -21.93 14.15
CA SER A 167 -31.55 -20.57 14.23
C SER A 167 -31.64 -20.09 15.68
N LEU A 168 -31.22 -18.86 15.91
CA LEU A 168 -31.41 -18.15 17.16
C LEU A 168 -32.82 -17.57 17.24
N LYS A 169 -33.21 -17.17 18.46
CA LYS A 169 -34.48 -16.47 18.68
C LYS A 169 -34.50 -15.19 17.85
N GLY A 170 -35.55 -15.04 17.03
CA GLY A 170 -35.77 -13.87 16.20
C GLY A 170 -35.91 -12.58 17.03
N PHE A 171 -35.64 -11.45 16.39
CA PHE A 171 -35.75 -10.12 16.98
C PHE A 171 -36.29 -9.12 15.99
N THR A 172 -37.05 -8.15 16.50
CA THR A 172 -37.49 -7.00 15.72
C THR A 172 -36.52 -5.85 15.98
N PRO A 173 -35.82 -5.35 14.94
CA PRO A 173 -35.01 -4.14 15.06
C PRO A 173 -35.87 -2.97 15.56
N PRO A 174 -35.46 -2.22 16.61
CA PRO A 174 -36.18 -1.04 17.08
C PRO A 174 -36.28 0.08 16.03
N ASP A 175 -35.33 0.14 15.10
CA ASP A 175 -35.33 1.05 13.96
C ASP A 175 -34.50 0.47 12.80
N THR A 176 -34.63 1.09 11.64
CA THR A 176 -33.85 0.79 10.42
C THR A 176 -32.70 1.77 10.17
N ASP A 177 -32.54 2.76 11.06
CA ASP A 177 -31.55 3.83 10.91
C ASP A 177 -30.18 3.43 11.49
N HIS A 178 -30.16 2.45 12.40
CA HIS A 178 -28.94 1.87 12.98
C HIS A 178 -28.69 0.46 12.44
N GLY A 179 -27.44 0.18 12.08
CA GLY A 179 -26.99 -1.19 11.85
C GLY A 179 -26.92 -1.98 13.17
N TYR A 180 -26.87 -3.30 13.09
CA TYR A 180 -26.66 -4.19 14.24
C TYR A 180 -25.39 -4.99 14.01
N ILE A 181 -24.62 -5.23 15.06
CA ILE A 181 -23.54 -6.22 15.06
C ILE A 181 -24.02 -7.42 15.86
N PHE A 182 -23.89 -8.58 15.26
CA PHE A 182 -24.04 -9.87 15.90
C PHE A 182 -22.65 -10.47 16.11
N SER A 183 -22.31 -10.82 17.34
CA SER A 183 -21.03 -11.46 17.66
C SER A 183 -21.22 -12.78 18.38
N PHE A 184 -20.26 -13.68 18.20
CA PHE A 184 -20.26 -14.99 18.84
C PHE A 184 -18.85 -15.57 18.86
N TRP A 185 -18.56 -16.42 19.84
CA TRP A 185 -17.38 -17.25 19.82
C TRP A 185 -17.66 -18.53 19.05
N GLY A 186 -16.73 -18.94 18.18
CA GLY A 186 -16.85 -20.14 17.37
C GLY A 186 -15.54 -20.92 17.23
N ARG A 187 -15.64 -22.24 17.13
CA ARG A 187 -14.56 -23.13 16.69
C ARG A 187 -15.10 -24.39 16.00
N ALA A 188 -14.25 -25.07 15.25
CA ALA A 188 -14.50 -26.39 14.70
C ALA A 188 -13.55 -27.43 15.33
N ALA A 189 -13.87 -28.72 15.24
CA ALA A 189 -12.99 -29.78 15.76
C ALA A 189 -11.70 -29.97 14.93
N ALA A 190 -11.73 -29.57 13.66
CA ALA A 190 -10.59 -29.48 12.75
C ALA A 190 -10.74 -28.21 11.90
N ASP A 191 -9.64 -27.66 11.40
CA ASP A 191 -9.69 -26.48 10.54
C ASP A 191 -10.53 -26.79 9.30
N VAL A 192 -11.56 -25.98 9.05
CA VAL A 192 -12.42 -26.14 7.89
C VAL A 192 -11.65 -25.70 6.64
N PRO A 193 -11.49 -26.54 5.60
CA PRO A 193 -10.76 -26.18 4.38
C PRO A 193 -11.34 -24.91 3.72
N GLY A 194 -10.47 -23.99 3.29
CA GLY A 194 -10.88 -22.76 2.60
C GLY A 194 -11.64 -23.03 1.29
N GLY A 195 -12.76 -22.34 1.03
CA GLY A 195 -13.55 -22.48 -0.21
C GLY A 195 -15.02 -22.00 -0.10
N ARG A 196 -15.85 -22.28 -1.12
CA ARG A 196 -17.29 -21.92 -1.15
C ARG A 196 -18.17 -22.65 -0.10
N ALA A 197 -17.64 -23.71 0.52
CA ALA A 197 -18.38 -24.66 1.37
C ALA A 197 -18.10 -24.49 2.87
N MET A 198 -18.15 -23.25 3.38
CA MET A 198 -17.94 -22.94 4.81
C MET A 198 -19.26 -22.79 5.55
N PRO A 199 -19.27 -22.95 6.89
CA PRO A 199 -20.35 -22.46 7.74
C PRO A 199 -20.68 -20.99 7.44
N LYS A 200 -21.96 -20.62 7.47
CA LYS A 200 -22.41 -19.24 7.23
C LYS A 200 -23.27 -18.75 8.38
N VAL A 201 -23.15 -17.47 8.74
CA VAL A 201 -24.20 -16.75 9.45
C VAL A 201 -25.11 -16.09 8.43
N VAL A 202 -26.41 -16.35 8.56
CA VAL A 202 -27.44 -15.85 7.66
C VAL A 202 -28.50 -15.12 8.45
N PHE A 203 -28.78 -13.88 8.05
CA PHE A 203 -29.89 -13.11 8.57
C PHE A 203 -31.09 -13.29 7.65
N GLN A 204 -32.22 -13.71 8.20
CA GLN A 204 -33.42 -14.05 7.44
C GLN A 204 -34.60 -13.23 7.94
N ASP A 205 -35.45 -12.78 7.02
CA ASP A 205 -36.70 -12.11 7.33
C ASP A 205 -37.80 -13.16 7.57
N ALA A 206 -38.17 -13.36 8.84
CA ALA A 206 -39.17 -14.35 9.23
C ALA A 206 -40.57 -14.02 8.69
N ASP A 207 -40.86 -12.73 8.48
CA ASP A 207 -42.16 -12.26 8.01
C ASP A 207 -42.28 -12.31 6.48
N ASP A 208 -41.17 -12.61 5.79
CA ASP A 208 -41.11 -12.82 4.34
C ASP A 208 -40.44 -14.15 3.97
N SER A 209 -41.07 -15.23 4.43
CA SER A 209 -40.69 -16.60 4.05
C SER A 209 -39.21 -16.92 4.28
N TYR A 210 -38.62 -16.36 5.34
CA TYR A 210 -37.21 -16.55 5.69
C TYR A 210 -36.22 -16.08 4.60
N THR A 211 -36.62 -15.08 3.80
CA THR A 211 -35.78 -14.50 2.76
C THR A 211 -34.45 -14.01 3.35
N PRO A 212 -33.29 -14.49 2.85
CA PRO A 212 -32.00 -14.04 3.35
C PRO A 212 -31.76 -12.55 3.05
N LEU A 213 -31.53 -11.76 4.09
CA LEU A 213 -31.12 -10.36 4.01
C LEU A 213 -29.60 -10.21 3.83
N LYS A 214 -28.83 -11.11 4.47
CA LYS A 214 -27.36 -11.15 4.37
C LYS A 214 -26.84 -12.54 4.73
N GLN A 215 -25.81 -12.99 4.01
CA GLN A 215 -25.10 -14.25 4.27
C GLN A 215 -23.61 -13.95 4.39
N VAL A 216 -22.95 -14.47 5.42
CA VAL A 216 -21.51 -14.27 5.67
C VAL A 216 -20.87 -15.60 6.01
N SER A 217 -19.87 -16.01 5.24
CA SER A 217 -19.06 -17.20 5.52
C SER A 217 -18.18 -16.99 6.75
N VAL A 218 -18.08 -18.01 7.58
CA VAL A 218 -17.33 -17.99 8.84
C VAL A 218 -16.31 -19.14 8.82
N PRO A 219 -15.02 -18.85 8.59
CA PRO A 219 -13.97 -19.88 8.55
C PRO A 219 -13.61 -20.32 9.96
N LEU A 220 -14.41 -21.23 10.54
CA LEU A 220 -14.14 -21.76 11.87
C LEU A 220 -12.81 -22.53 11.89
N THR A 221 -11.92 -22.16 12.81
CA THR A 221 -10.66 -22.85 13.09
C THR A 221 -10.78 -23.79 14.28
N SER A 222 -9.76 -24.62 14.49
CA SER A 222 -9.62 -25.49 15.67
C SER A 222 -9.52 -24.73 17.01
N SER A 223 -9.15 -23.44 16.95
CA SER A 223 -9.07 -22.55 18.11
C SER A 223 -10.34 -21.71 18.24
N TRP A 224 -10.72 -21.38 19.48
CA TRP A 224 -11.78 -20.41 19.72
C TRP A 224 -11.41 -19.05 19.13
N GLN A 225 -12.31 -18.50 18.33
CA GLN A 225 -12.20 -17.15 17.78
C GLN A 225 -13.53 -16.41 17.96
N MET A 226 -13.44 -15.10 18.16
CA MET A 226 -14.60 -14.22 18.14
C MET A 226 -14.89 -13.82 16.70
N TYR A 227 -16.14 -13.96 16.28
CA TYR A 227 -16.64 -13.52 14.99
C TYR A 227 -17.68 -12.42 15.18
N GLU A 228 -17.66 -11.43 14.29
CA GLU A 228 -18.62 -10.35 14.26
C GLU A 228 -19.22 -10.22 12.86
N VAL A 229 -20.55 -10.14 12.80
CA VAL A 229 -21.31 -10.04 11.56
C VAL A 229 -22.34 -8.94 11.71
N ASP A 230 -22.29 -7.93 10.86
CA ASP A 230 -23.23 -6.82 10.88
C ASP A 230 -24.45 -7.07 9.99
N ILE A 231 -25.56 -6.37 10.27
CA ILE A 231 -26.70 -6.24 9.36
C ILE A 231 -27.29 -4.83 9.45
N SER A 232 -27.66 -4.28 8.30
CA SER A 232 -28.56 -3.13 8.21
C SER A 232 -29.90 -3.61 7.67
N VAL A 233 -30.99 -3.24 8.34
CA VAL A 233 -32.35 -3.65 7.93
C VAL A 233 -32.92 -2.57 7.01
N PRO A 234 -33.29 -2.90 5.77
CA PRO A 234 -33.84 -1.90 4.86
C PRO A 234 -35.10 -1.25 5.42
N LYS A 235 -35.28 0.05 5.16
CA LYS A 235 -36.45 0.81 5.67
C LYS A 235 -37.81 0.18 5.36
N TYR A 236 -37.96 -0.47 4.21
CA TYR A 236 -39.20 -1.15 3.83
C TYR A 236 -39.47 -2.46 4.60
N ARG A 237 -38.54 -2.90 5.45
CA ARG A 237 -38.64 -4.05 6.36
C ARG A 237 -38.76 -3.59 7.83
N GLU A 238 -39.08 -2.32 8.06
CA GLU A 238 -39.27 -1.79 9.40
C GLU A 238 -40.37 -2.58 10.14
N GLY A 239 -40.09 -2.97 11.38
CA GLY A 239 -40.99 -3.78 12.20
C GLY A 239 -40.98 -5.29 11.88
N HIS A 240 -40.25 -5.74 10.86
CA HIS A 240 -40.14 -7.17 10.56
C HIS A 240 -39.27 -7.91 11.60
N THR A 241 -39.57 -9.19 11.81
CA THR A 241 -38.79 -10.09 12.67
C THR A 241 -37.63 -10.69 11.92
N ILE A 242 -36.40 -10.39 12.36
CA ILE A 242 -35.17 -10.92 11.79
C ILE A 242 -34.67 -12.11 12.61
N ILE A 243 -34.33 -13.20 11.93
CA ILE A 243 -33.75 -14.41 12.51
C ILE A 243 -32.30 -14.53 12.07
N ILE A 244 -31.44 -14.98 12.98
CA ILE A 244 -30.02 -15.27 12.72
C ILE A 244 -29.86 -16.78 12.70
N SER A 245 -29.42 -17.33 11.58
CA SER A 245 -29.26 -18.76 11.33
C SER A 245 -27.81 -19.09 11.03
N PHE A 246 -27.34 -20.21 11.54
CA PHE A 246 -26.05 -20.80 11.20
C PHE A 246 -26.27 -21.92 10.20
N TRP A 247 -25.83 -21.76 8.97
CA TRP A 247 -25.90 -22.80 7.93
C TRP A 247 -24.60 -23.60 7.93
N VAL A 248 -24.68 -24.91 8.06
CA VAL A 248 -23.52 -25.80 8.27
C VAL A 248 -23.54 -27.06 7.40
N GLY A 249 -24.49 -27.18 6.47
CA GLY A 249 -24.78 -28.45 5.79
C GLY A 249 -23.71 -28.96 4.85
N GLU A 250 -22.93 -28.10 4.21
CA GLU A 250 -22.00 -28.50 3.14
C GLU A 250 -20.76 -29.27 3.63
N PHE A 251 -20.42 -29.22 4.92
CA PHE A 251 -19.25 -29.89 5.48
C PHE A 251 -19.58 -30.74 6.70
N ALA A 252 -19.14 -31.99 6.68
CA ALA A 252 -19.23 -32.88 7.84
C ALA A 252 -18.19 -32.48 8.88
N GLY A 253 -18.63 -32.23 10.10
CA GLY A 253 -17.76 -31.72 11.15
C GLY A 253 -18.51 -31.35 12.42
N THR A 254 -17.74 -31.12 13.47
CA THR A 254 -18.24 -30.67 14.77
C THR A 254 -17.92 -29.20 14.96
N TYR A 255 -18.95 -28.40 15.21
CA TYR A 255 -18.88 -26.95 15.41
C TYR A 255 -19.35 -26.61 16.82
N ALA A 256 -18.57 -25.80 17.53
CA ALA A 256 -18.92 -25.28 18.84
C ALA A 256 -19.12 -23.77 18.74
N LEU A 257 -20.26 -23.30 19.22
CA LEU A 257 -20.67 -21.90 19.20
C LEU A 257 -21.09 -21.47 20.60
N ASP A 258 -20.70 -20.28 21.04
CA ASP A 258 -21.04 -19.77 22.36
C ASP A 258 -21.07 -18.23 22.40
N ASP A 259 -21.53 -17.67 23.51
CA ASP A 259 -21.45 -16.24 23.83
C ASP A 259 -22.10 -15.31 22.77
N PHE A 260 -23.27 -15.72 22.26
CA PHE A 260 -24.00 -14.93 21.26
C PHE A 260 -24.42 -13.56 21.82
N GLN A 261 -24.01 -12.50 21.14
CA GLN A 261 -24.34 -11.12 21.51
C GLN A 261 -24.88 -10.36 20.30
N ARG A 262 -25.79 -9.42 20.59
CA ARG A 262 -26.28 -8.45 19.60
C ARG A 262 -26.15 -7.06 20.19
N ALA A 263 -25.50 -6.16 19.46
CA ALA A 263 -25.36 -4.76 19.84
C ALA A 263 -25.82 -3.85 18.70
N ALA A 264 -26.45 -2.72 19.03
CA ALA A 264 -26.68 -1.66 18.05
C ALA A 264 -25.32 -1.07 17.62
N ASN A 265 -25.08 -1.04 16.32
CA ASN A 265 -23.98 -0.32 15.70
C ASN A 265 -24.46 1.08 15.36
N ASN A 266 -23.82 2.08 15.94
CA ASN A 266 -24.40 3.41 16.08
C ASN A 266 -23.64 4.49 15.29
N GLY A 267 -22.97 4.12 14.20
CA GLY A 267 -22.37 5.06 13.25
C GLY A 267 -23.39 5.65 12.28
N SER A 268 -23.12 6.82 11.73
CA SER A 268 -24.00 7.49 10.76
C SER A 268 -23.18 8.26 9.72
N TRP A 269 -23.60 8.17 8.45
CA TRP A 269 -22.99 8.91 7.35
C TRP A 269 -23.98 9.31 6.27
N VAL A 270 -23.60 10.30 5.46
CA VAL A 270 -24.27 10.72 4.21
C VAL A 270 -23.24 10.60 3.09
N VAL A 271 -23.62 9.95 1.99
CA VAL A 271 -22.75 9.75 0.82
C VAL A 271 -23.45 10.34 -0.41
N SER A 272 -22.72 11.12 -1.19
CA SER A 272 -23.23 11.75 -2.42
C SER A 272 -22.19 11.64 -3.53
N VAL A 273 -22.59 11.06 -4.66
CA VAL A 273 -21.78 10.91 -5.88
C VAL A 273 -22.70 10.93 -7.10
N PRO A 274 -22.48 11.82 -8.09
CA PRO A 274 -21.55 12.94 -8.09
C PRO A 274 -22.03 14.11 -7.20
N ASP A 275 -21.12 14.80 -6.50
CA ASP A 275 -21.41 16.01 -5.70
C ASP A 275 -20.48 17.18 -6.07
N ALA A 276 -21.07 18.34 -6.41
CA ALA A 276 -20.32 19.53 -6.81
C ALA A 276 -19.44 20.10 -5.70
N ARG A 277 -19.79 19.86 -4.42
CA ARG A 277 -18.96 20.30 -3.27
C ARG A 277 -17.64 19.53 -3.16
N ALA A 278 -17.58 18.35 -3.78
CA ALA A 278 -16.43 17.48 -3.82
C ALA A 278 -15.65 17.58 -5.14
N ALA A 279 -15.82 18.65 -5.92
CA ALA A 279 -15.01 18.89 -7.11
C ALA A 279 -13.65 19.49 -6.74
N HIS A 280 -12.57 18.78 -7.07
CA HIS A 280 -11.22 19.32 -7.13
C HIS A 280 -10.97 19.96 -8.49
N SER A 281 -11.29 19.21 -9.55
CA SER A 281 -11.22 19.64 -10.93
C SER A 281 -12.47 19.11 -11.67
N GLY A 282 -12.91 19.80 -12.73
CA GLY A 282 -14.18 19.47 -13.38
C GLY A 282 -15.43 19.88 -12.56
N GLY A 283 -16.51 19.10 -12.64
CA GLY A 283 -17.84 19.51 -12.17
C GLY A 283 -18.37 18.89 -10.88
N ALA A 284 -17.84 17.74 -10.44
CA ALA A 284 -18.31 17.03 -9.23
C ALA A 284 -17.39 15.84 -8.86
N GLY A 285 -17.36 15.48 -7.57
CA GLY A 285 -16.61 14.33 -7.03
C GLY A 285 -17.42 13.49 -6.02
N LEU A 286 -16.74 12.83 -5.08
CA LEU A 286 -17.33 12.02 -4.02
C LEU A 286 -17.34 12.77 -2.68
N TYR A 287 -18.54 13.01 -2.14
CA TYR A 287 -18.77 13.61 -0.83
C TYR A 287 -19.20 12.54 0.19
N VAL A 288 -18.56 12.53 1.35
CA VAL A 288 -18.92 11.67 2.48
C VAL A 288 -18.93 12.48 3.77
N GLU A 289 -20.05 12.52 4.46
CA GLU A 289 -20.17 13.15 5.78
C GLU A 289 -20.44 12.08 6.82
N VAL A 290 -19.48 11.83 7.69
CA VAL A 290 -19.59 10.91 8.82
C VAL A 290 -19.95 11.72 10.07
N SER A 291 -21.25 11.85 10.31
CA SER A 291 -21.77 12.62 11.46
C SER A 291 -21.51 11.92 12.80
N LYS A 292 -21.32 10.60 12.79
CA LYS A 292 -20.91 9.82 13.96
C LYS A 292 -20.02 8.65 13.57
N ALA A 293 -18.83 8.62 14.16
CA ALA A 293 -17.86 7.54 13.97
C ALA A 293 -18.47 6.16 14.30
N TRP A 294 -18.07 5.17 13.52
CA TRP A 294 -18.49 3.79 13.64
C TRP A 294 -17.65 3.07 14.68
N LYS A 295 -18.27 2.21 15.50
CA LYS A 295 -17.54 1.36 16.44
C LYS A 295 -16.62 0.37 15.73
N VAL A 296 -17.03 -0.07 14.54
CA VAL A 296 -16.25 -0.95 13.65
C VAL A 296 -16.12 -0.24 12.30
N ALA A 297 -14.97 0.39 12.07
CA ALA A 297 -14.73 1.28 10.93
C ALA A 297 -14.85 0.60 9.56
N SER A 298 -14.52 -0.70 9.47
CA SER A 298 -14.59 -1.50 8.24
C SER A 298 -16.00 -1.64 7.67
N LEU A 299 -17.03 -1.28 8.44
CA LEU A 299 -18.42 -1.36 8.01
C LEU A 299 -18.87 -0.15 7.19
N ALA A 300 -18.26 1.03 7.38
CA ALA A 300 -18.51 2.20 6.55
C ALA A 300 -17.59 2.17 5.33
N ARG A 301 -18.01 1.46 4.29
CA ARG A 301 -17.18 1.20 3.10
C ARG A 301 -17.82 1.66 1.81
N LEU A 302 -17.02 2.29 0.95
CA LEU A 302 -17.38 2.60 -0.44
C LEU A 302 -16.57 1.73 -1.39
N LEU A 303 -17.20 1.30 -2.48
CA LEU A 303 -16.57 0.46 -3.48
C LEU A 303 -16.11 1.33 -4.65
N LEU A 304 -14.84 1.21 -5.03
CA LEU A 304 -14.31 1.82 -6.24
C LEU A 304 -14.47 0.87 -7.44
N PRO A 305 -14.36 1.38 -8.69
CA PRO A 305 -14.40 0.55 -9.88
C PRO A 305 -13.40 -0.62 -9.84
N ARG A 306 -13.77 -1.75 -10.42
CA ARG A 306 -12.90 -2.94 -10.49
C ARG A 306 -11.70 -2.67 -11.37
N TYR A 307 -10.56 -3.22 -10.97
CA TYR A 307 -9.34 -3.30 -11.73
C TYR A 307 -9.07 -4.76 -12.15
N VAL A 308 -8.53 -4.98 -13.35
CA VAL A 308 -8.12 -6.31 -13.83
C VAL A 308 -6.68 -6.22 -14.31
N PRO A 309 -5.71 -6.80 -13.58
CA PRO A 309 -4.30 -6.78 -13.96
C PRO A 309 -4.06 -7.44 -15.31
N ARG A 310 -3.31 -6.78 -16.19
CA ARG A 310 -3.13 -7.22 -17.59
C ARG A 310 -1.81 -7.93 -17.88
N ALA A 311 -0.78 -7.72 -17.09
CA ALA A 311 0.56 -8.25 -17.35
C ALA A 311 0.85 -9.54 -16.58
N GLY A 312 1.64 -10.46 -17.16
CA GLY A 312 2.01 -11.75 -16.55
C GLY A 312 3.21 -11.72 -15.59
N GLN A 313 3.64 -10.54 -15.13
CA GLN A 313 4.79 -10.34 -14.26
C GLN A 313 4.38 -9.58 -13.00
N GLU A 314 5.23 -9.58 -11.98
CA GLU A 314 4.98 -8.81 -10.76
C GLU A 314 5.00 -7.31 -11.05
N MET A 315 3.98 -6.61 -10.58
CA MET A 315 3.77 -5.17 -10.82
C MET A 315 3.26 -4.48 -9.56
N LEU A 316 3.40 -3.17 -9.50
CA LEU A 316 2.68 -2.33 -8.56
C LEU A 316 1.39 -1.83 -9.19
N LEU A 317 0.30 -1.88 -8.44
CA LEU A 317 -0.92 -1.14 -8.77
C LEU A 317 -1.00 0.10 -7.90
N HIS A 318 -0.92 1.26 -8.53
CA HIS A 318 -1.10 2.56 -7.89
C HIS A 318 -2.56 2.97 -8.05
N LEU A 319 -3.20 3.34 -6.94
CA LEU A 319 -4.45 4.09 -6.93
C LEU A 319 -4.16 5.51 -6.45
N ALA A 320 -4.26 6.48 -7.36
CA ALA A 320 -4.17 7.90 -7.06
C ALA A 320 -5.56 8.50 -6.87
N PHE A 321 -5.69 9.49 -5.98
CA PHE A 321 -6.89 10.30 -5.83
C PHE A 321 -6.61 11.60 -5.08
N TRP A 322 -7.32 12.67 -5.42
CA TRP A 322 -7.34 13.87 -4.59
C TRP A 322 -8.27 13.68 -3.41
N ALA A 323 -7.86 14.14 -2.24
CA ALA A 323 -8.72 14.22 -1.06
C ALA A 323 -8.48 15.48 -0.25
N ARG A 324 -9.52 15.90 0.46
CA ARG A 324 -9.45 16.85 1.59
C ARG A 324 -10.50 16.47 2.61
N ALA A 325 -10.31 16.87 3.87
CA ALA A 325 -11.26 16.57 4.92
C ALA A 325 -11.42 17.71 5.94
N GLU A 326 -12.59 17.75 6.55
CA GLU A 326 -12.95 18.71 7.60
C GLU A 326 -13.38 17.92 8.84
N LYS A 327 -12.92 18.36 10.01
CA LYS A 327 -13.38 17.80 11.29
C LYS A 327 -14.80 18.27 11.57
N MET A 328 -15.65 17.38 12.09
CA MET A 328 -17.00 17.77 12.55
C MET A 328 -16.93 18.74 13.74
N LYS A 329 -15.99 18.52 14.67
CA LYS A 329 -15.67 19.44 15.77
C LYS A 329 -14.17 19.61 15.89
N SER A 330 -13.72 20.78 16.35
CA SER A 330 -12.29 21.06 16.52
C SER A 330 -11.56 20.07 17.45
N THR A 331 -12.29 19.45 18.40
CA THR A 331 -11.77 18.44 19.34
C THR A 331 -11.73 17.02 18.77
N ASP A 332 -12.35 16.77 17.62
CA ASP A 332 -12.42 15.43 17.05
C ASP A 332 -11.02 15.00 16.53
N PRO A 333 -10.75 13.68 16.47
CA PRO A 333 -9.57 13.16 15.81
C PRO A 333 -9.43 13.66 14.38
N THR A 334 -8.22 13.63 13.85
CA THR A 334 -7.98 13.94 12.45
C THR A 334 -8.63 12.88 11.56
N PRO A 335 -9.43 13.26 10.56
CA PRO A 335 -10.09 12.31 9.68
C PRO A 335 -9.09 11.37 9.00
N SER A 336 -9.42 10.08 8.95
CA SER A 336 -8.66 9.08 8.21
C SER A 336 -9.55 8.21 7.33
N VAL A 337 -8.93 7.62 6.30
CA VAL A 337 -9.53 6.63 5.39
C VAL A 337 -8.58 5.45 5.24
N THR A 338 -9.10 4.23 5.31
CA THR A 338 -8.34 3.04 4.90
C THR A 338 -8.74 2.65 3.49
N VAL A 339 -7.76 2.50 2.61
CA VAL A 339 -7.97 1.97 1.26
C VAL A 339 -7.48 0.52 1.25
N ALA A 340 -8.35 -0.43 0.94
CA ALA A 340 -7.96 -1.85 0.84
C ALA A 340 -8.34 -2.44 -0.51
N PHE A 341 -7.49 -3.31 -1.04
CA PHE A 341 -7.67 -3.99 -2.30
C PHE A 341 -8.05 -5.44 -2.03
N LEU A 342 -9.21 -5.87 -2.53
CA LEU A 342 -9.70 -7.23 -2.37
C LEU A 342 -9.70 -7.96 -3.72
N ASP A 343 -9.20 -9.20 -3.72
CA ASP A 343 -9.28 -10.10 -4.86
C ASP A 343 -10.62 -10.84 -4.86
N LEU A 344 -11.47 -10.50 -5.84
CA LEU A 344 -12.81 -11.07 -5.96
C LEU A 344 -12.80 -12.54 -6.41
N HIS A 345 -11.71 -13.03 -7.02
CA HIS A 345 -11.58 -14.43 -7.43
C HIS A 345 -11.16 -15.32 -6.26
N LYS A 346 -10.42 -14.76 -5.30
CA LYS A 346 -9.98 -15.44 -4.07
C LYS A 346 -10.85 -15.10 -2.87
N ASN A 347 -12.18 -15.08 -3.06
CA ASN A 347 -13.14 -14.89 -1.97
C ASN A 347 -12.92 -13.60 -1.16
N TYR A 348 -12.65 -12.48 -1.85
CA TYR A 348 -12.39 -11.18 -1.23
C TYR A 348 -11.16 -11.17 -0.31
N GLU A 349 -10.14 -11.99 -0.62
CA GLU A 349 -8.85 -11.92 0.04
C GLU A 349 -8.27 -10.51 -0.06
N GLU A 350 -7.86 -9.93 1.07
CA GLU A 350 -7.17 -8.64 1.09
C GLU A 350 -5.74 -8.83 0.63
N ILE A 351 -5.41 -8.21 -0.51
CA ILE A 351 -4.07 -8.28 -1.09
C ILE A 351 -3.20 -7.08 -0.69
N GLY A 352 -3.79 -6.05 -0.09
CA GLY A 352 -3.09 -4.93 0.53
C GLY A 352 -4.04 -3.85 1.02
N ALA A 353 -3.66 -3.14 2.08
CA ALA A 353 -4.42 -2.03 2.63
C ALA A 353 -3.52 -0.97 3.26
N GLU A 354 -3.93 0.29 3.17
CA GLU A 354 -3.22 1.43 3.75
C GLU A 354 -4.20 2.40 4.39
N MET A 355 -3.86 2.89 5.60
CA MET A 355 -4.62 3.93 6.28
C MET A 355 -3.96 5.29 6.04
N ILE A 356 -4.69 6.19 5.42
CA ILE A 356 -4.27 7.55 5.12
C ILE A 356 -4.98 8.50 6.10
N THR A 357 -4.21 9.35 6.76
CA THR A 357 -4.75 10.49 7.50
C THR A 357 -4.90 11.68 6.56
N ILE A 358 -6.03 12.37 6.60
CA ILE A 358 -6.31 13.54 5.76
C ILE A 358 -6.46 14.76 6.69
N PRO A 359 -5.34 15.36 7.13
CA PRO A 359 -5.37 16.47 8.09
C PRO A 359 -5.75 17.81 7.47
N HIS A 360 -5.80 17.89 6.14
CA HIS A 360 -5.84 19.14 5.40
C HIS A 360 -7.25 19.47 4.91
N THR A 361 -7.61 20.74 5.06
CA THR A 361 -8.84 21.32 4.49
C THR A 361 -8.67 21.68 3.01
N ASP A 362 -7.44 21.74 2.52
CA ASP A 362 -7.09 21.94 1.11
C ASP A 362 -6.86 20.59 0.42
N TRP A 363 -7.09 20.56 -0.89
CA TRP A 363 -6.92 19.37 -1.72
C TRP A 363 -5.46 18.89 -1.74
N GLN A 364 -5.26 17.60 -1.48
CA GLN A 364 -4.00 16.91 -1.65
C GLN A 364 -4.19 15.60 -2.42
N MET A 365 -3.24 15.30 -3.30
CA MET A 365 -3.20 14.04 -4.01
C MET A 365 -2.57 12.96 -3.12
N HIS A 366 -3.28 11.86 -2.97
CA HIS A 366 -2.87 10.67 -2.24
C HIS A 366 -2.67 9.50 -3.18
N TYR A 367 -1.79 8.59 -2.79
CA TYR A 367 -1.57 7.32 -3.48
C TYR A 367 -1.72 6.19 -2.49
N VAL A 368 -2.24 5.06 -2.97
CA VAL A 368 -2.13 3.77 -2.29
C VAL A 368 -1.63 2.76 -3.29
N VAL A 369 -0.63 2.01 -2.88
CA VAL A 369 0.07 1.09 -3.78
C VAL A 369 0.08 -0.31 -3.19
N ILE A 370 -0.17 -1.30 -4.03
CA ILE A 370 -0.12 -2.72 -3.65
C ILE A 370 0.70 -3.54 -4.64
N ASP A 371 1.27 -4.64 -4.15
CA ASP A 371 1.95 -5.63 -4.98
C ASP A 371 0.94 -6.54 -5.68
N LEU A 372 0.93 -6.48 -7.01
CA LEU A 372 0.26 -7.46 -7.85
C LEU A 372 1.24 -8.56 -8.22
N LYS A 373 1.09 -9.70 -7.54
CA LYS A 373 1.82 -10.92 -7.87
C LYS A 373 1.29 -11.54 -9.16
N ALA A 374 2.12 -12.38 -9.78
CA ALA A 374 1.76 -13.12 -11.00
C ALA A 374 0.46 -13.96 -10.86
N GLU A 375 0.10 -14.37 -9.65
CA GLU A 375 -1.13 -15.09 -9.36
C GLU A 375 -2.40 -14.23 -9.32
N HIS A 376 -2.29 -12.91 -9.36
CA HIS A 376 -3.44 -11.98 -9.43
C HIS A 376 -3.79 -11.57 -10.87
N VAL A 377 -3.04 -12.06 -11.85
CA VAL A 377 -3.19 -11.70 -13.26
C VAL A 377 -4.50 -12.21 -13.82
N GLY A 378 -5.27 -11.33 -14.45
CA GLY A 378 -6.63 -11.64 -14.92
C GLY A 378 -7.68 -11.74 -13.82
N HIS A 379 -7.30 -11.60 -12.53
CA HIS A 379 -8.27 -11.52 -11.45
C HIS A 379 -8.94 -10.14 -11.42
N SER A 380 -10.17 -10.09 -10.91
CA SER A 380 -10.85 -8.83 -10.64
C SER A 380 -10.51 -8.35 -9.24
N ILE A 381 -9.64 -7.35 -9.17
CA ILE A 381 -9.25 -6.65 -7.96
C ILE A 381 -10.20 -5.47 -7.75
N ARG A 382 -10.61 -5.21 -6.51
CA ARG A 382 -11.50 -4.09 -6.19
C ARG A 382 -11.00 -3.33 -4.97
N PRO A 383 -10.79 -2.01 -5.08
CA PRO A 383 -10.50 -1.20 -3.91
C PRO A 383 -11.77 -0.83 -3.13
N TYR A 384 -11.59 -0.71 -1.82
CA TYR A 384 -12.58 -0.32 -0.83
C TYR A 384 -12.05 0.86 -0.02
N LEU A 385 -12.85 1.91 0.11
CA LEU A 385 -12.56 3.03 1.02
C LEU A 385 -13.33 2.81 2.32
N TYR A 386 -12.64 2.59 3.43
CA TYR A 386 -13.21 2.51 4.78
C TYR A 386 -13.08 3.86 5.48
N ILE A 387 -14.22 4.54 5.68
CA ILE A 387 -14.27 5.95 6.10
C ILE A 387 -14.96 6.09 7.47
N GLY A 388 -15.22 4.98 8.18
CA GLY A 388 -16.05 4.99 9.39
C GLY A 388 -15.33 5.35 10.69
N LYS A 389 -14.00 5.38 10.69
CA LYS A 389 -13.20 5.45 11.93
C LYS A 389 -13.36 6.79 12.66
N ASP A 390 -13.38 7.89 11.91
CA ASP A 390 -13.39 9.24 12.46
C ASP A 390 -14.65 9.98 11.97
N ALA A 391 -15.20 10.85 12.81
CA ALA A 391 -16.25 11.76 12.38
C ALA A 391 -15.63 12.90 11.58
N GLY A 392 -16.17 13.17 10.40
CA GLY A 392 -15.59 14.15 9.48
C GLY A 392 -16.39 14.29 8.19
N ILE A 393 -16.11 15.36 7.46
CA ILE A 393 -16.57 15.54 6.08
C ILE A 393 -15.37 15.28 5.18
N TYR A 394 -15.54 14.36 4.24
CA TYR A 394 -14.50 13.90 3.33
C TYR A 394 -14.93 14.23 1.90
N TYR A 395 -13.97 14.71 1.13
CA TYR A 395 -14.13 15.01 -0.29
C TYR A 395 -13.05 14.24 -1.04
N PHE A 396 -13.44 13.52 -2.08
CA PHE A 396 -12.54 12.79 -2.96
C PHE A 396 -12.82 13.12 -4.41
N ASP A 397 -11.78 13.16 -5.23
CA ASP A 397 -11.92 13.36 -6.67
C ASP A 397 -10.79 12.66 -7.45
N GLU A 398 -11.01 12.48 -8.77
CA GLU A 398 -10.02 12.01 -9.74
C GLU A 398 -9.30 10.70 -9.36
N PHE A 399 -10.08 9.63 -9.13
CA PHE A 399 -9.50 8.29 -8.92
C PHE A 399 -8.84 7.76 -10.20
N GLU A 400 -7.54 7.46 -10.15
CA GLU A 400 -6.76 6.93 -11.26
C GLU A 400 -5.98 5.67 -10.88
N TYR A 401 -5.93 4.69 -11.79
CA TYR A 401 -5.11 3.47 -11.65
C TYR A 401 -3.90 3.50 -12.58
N LYS A 402 -2.71 3.21 -12.06
CA LYS A 402 -1.46 3.06 -12.85
C LYS A 402 -0.76 1.75 -12.50
N GLU A 403 -0.50 0.91 -13.51
CA GLU A 403 0.39 -0.25 -13.39
C GLU A 403 1.84 0.21 -13.55
N ILE A 404 2.71 -0.22 -12.64
CA ILE A 404 4.15 0.03 -12.72
C ILE A 404 4.87 -1.32 -12.67
N GLU A 405 5.61 -1.63 -13.72
CA GLU A 405 6.45 -2.82 -13.77
C GLU A 405 7.61 -2.68 -12.78
N ILE A 406 7.74 -3.62 -11.84
CA ILE A 406 8.90 -3.67 -10.96
C ILE A 406 10.00 -4.40 -11.70
N GLU A 407 10.87 -3.64 -12.34
CA GLU A 407 12.13 -4.18 -12.85
C GLU A 407 12.96 -4.73 -11.67
N ASP A 408 13.47 -5.97 -11.80
CA ASP A 408 14.38 -6.55 -10.80
C ASP A 408 15.57 -5.60 -10.57
N GLY A 409 15.63 -5.00 -9.39
CA GLY A 409 16.63 -4.00 -9.02
C GLY A 409 18.06 -4.53 -9.09
N MET A 410 18.27 -5.83 -8.86
CA MET A 410 19.60 -6.44 -9.01
C MET A 410 19.98 -6.62 -10.48
N ALA A 411 19.04 -7.04 -11.33
CA ALA A 411 19.26 -7.11 -12.78
C ALA A 411 19.44 -5.70 -13.40
N TRP A 412 18.74 -4.70 -12.88
CA TRP A 412 18.97 -3.30 -13.23
C TRP A 412 20.36 -2.86 -12.78
N LEU A 413 20.76 -3.15 -11.53
CA LEU A 413 22.07 -2.78 -10.97
C LEU A 413 23.25 -3.42 -11.69
N GLN A 414 23.12 -4.65 -12.17
CA GLN A 414 24.16 -5.30 -12.99
C GLN A 414 24.51 -4.50 -14.26
N ARG A 415 23.54 -3.72 -14.78
CA ARG A 415 23.72 -2.81 -15.93
C ARG A 415 24.13 -1.38 -15.54
N ALA A 416 24.54 -1.16 -14.28
CA ALA A 416 25.02 0.14 -13.82
C ALA A 416 26.27 0.62 -14.58
N PRO A 417 27.27 -0.21 -14.94
CA PRO A 417 28.45 0.25 -15.66
C PRO A 417 28.13 0.93 -17.01
N GLU A 418 27.15 0.43 -17.77
CA GLU A 418 26.73 1.04 -19.04
C GLU A 418 26.09 2.41 -18.81
N ARG A 419 25.20 2.52 -17.80
CA ARG A 419 24.56 3.80 -17.45
C ARG A 419 25.57 4.81 -16.93
N ILE A 420 26.52 4.38 -16.10
CA ILE A 420 27.60 5.22 -15.58
C ILE A 420 28.44 5.76 -16.73
N ARG A 421 28.89 4.92 -17.68
CA ARG A 421 29.63 5.39 -18.86
C ARG A 421 28.85 6.42 -19.67
N ARG A 422 27.55 6.18 -19.89
CA ARG A 422 26.70 7.09 -20.68
C ARG A 422 26.48 8.45 -20.00
N ARG A 423 26.43 8.49 -18.66
CA ARG A 423 25.95 9.66 -17.91
C ARG A 423 27.04 10.42 -17.17
N ARG A 424 28.10 9.73 -16.76
CA ARG A 424 29.17 10.26 -15.92
C ARG A 424 30.48 10.43 -16.69
N MET A 425 30.55 9.92 -17.92
CA MET A 425 31.70 10.09 -18.79
C MET A 425 31.35 10.86 -20.06
N GLY A 426 32.36 11.51 -20.61
CA GLY A 426 32.33 12.22 -21.89
C GLY A 426 33.53 11.85 -22.75
N LYS A 427 33.49 12.29 -24.01
CA LYS A 427 34.63 12.23 -24.92
C LYS A 427 35.34 13.57 -24.86
N PHE A 428 36.64 13.55 -24.60
CA PHE A 428 37.48 14.74 -24.51
C PHE A 428 38.50 14.75 -25.63
N GLN A 429 38.74 15.94 -26.16
CA GLN A 429 39.87 16.25 -27.02
C GLN A 429 40.64 17.40 -26.39
N LEU A 430 41.92 17.20 -26.12
CA LEU A 430 42.83 18.26 -25.69
C LEU A 430 43.77 18.57 -26.84
N SER A 431 43.88 19.86 -27.18
CA SER A 431 44.80 20.36 -28.19
C SER A 431 45.86 21.23 -27.54
N PHE A 432 47.12 21.01 -27.91
CA PHE A 432 48.27 21.74 -27.41
C PHE A 432 48.87 22.58 -28.52
N HIS A 433 48.94 23.88 -28.30
CA HIS A 433 49.53 24.84 -29.22
C HIS A 433 50.72 25.52 -28.54
N ASP A 434 51.74 25.88 -29.32
CA ASP A 434 52.80 26.75 -28.85
C ASP A 434 52.35 28.23 -28.84
N ASN A 435 53.26 29.13 -28.48
CA ASN A 435 52.94 30.57 -28.38
C ASN A 435 52.65 31.24 -29.73
N ASP A 436 52.93 30.56 -30.84
CA ASP A 436 52.69 31.01 -32.20
C ASP A 436 51.44 30.30 -32.82
N ASP A 437 50.61 29.67 -31.98
CA ASP A 437 49.42 28.87 -32.30
C ASP A 437 49.70 27.60 -33.14
N TRP A 438 50.97 27.17 -33.26
CA TRP A 438 51.30 25.93 -33.97
C TRP A 438 51.03 24.71 -33.10
N PRO A 439 50.45 23.62 -33.65
CA PRO A 439 50.24 22.40 -32.91
C PRO A 439 51.56 21.79 -32.41
N ILE A 440 51.61 21.43 -31.13
CA ILE A 440 52.72 20.68 -30.55
C ILE A 440 52.48 19.21 -30.87
N ASP A 441 53.10 18.68 -31.91
CA ASP A 441 52.88 17.31 -32.42
C ASP A 441 53.84 16.25 -31.85
N TYR A 442 54.60 16.60 -30.82
CA TYR A 442 55.59 15.73 -30.18
C TYR A 442 55.40 15.66 -28.66
N GLY A 443 55.93 14.61 -28.04
CA GLY A 443 55.84 14.40 -26.59
C GLY A 443 54.65 13.54 -26.16
N VAL A 444 54.58 13.34 -24.83
CA VAL A 444 53.59 12.50 -24.16
C VAL A 444 52.88 13.31 -23.08
N ALA A 445 51.55 13.32 -23.13
CA ALA A 445 50.71 13.91 -22.09
C ALA A 445 50.21 12.82 -21.13
N ASP A 446 50.41 13.04 -19.83
CA ASP A 446 49.77 12.30 -18.73
C ASP A 446 48.63 13.15 -18.18
N VAL A 447 47.41 12.70 -18.38
CA VAL A 447 46.17 13.36 -17.97
C VAL A 447 45.53 12.53 -16.86
N ALA A 448 45.21 13.16 -15.74
CA ALA A 448 44.61 12.48 -14.59
C ALA A 448 43.46 13.29 -14.00
N LEU A 449 42.34 12.60 -13.76
CA LEU A 449 41.21 13.14 -13.02
C LEU A 449 41.63 13.36 -11.57
N GLN A 450 41.52 14.60 -11.11
CA GLN A 450 41.82 14.98 -9.73
C GLN A 450 40.58 14.90 -8.84
N ARG A 451 39.41 15.22 -9.41
CA ARG A 451 38.16 15.27 -8.65
C ARG A 451 36.96 15.11 -9.57
N HIS A 452 35.98 14.32 -9.16
CA HIS A 452 34.73 14.17 -9.92
C HIS A 452 33.87 15.43 -9.89
N HIS A 453 33.11 15.62 -10.97
CA HIS A 453 31.97 16.52 -10.99
C HIS A 453 30.86 16.05 -10.04
N PHE A 454 30.57 14.74 -10.03
CA PHE A 454 29.61 14.14 -9.10
C PHE A 454 30.05 14.37 -7.65
N GLU A 455 29.16 14.89 -6.82
CA GLU A 455 29.51 15.22 -5.44
C GLU A 455 29.47 13.98 -4.56
N LEU A 456 30.60 13.68 -3.95
CA LEU A 456 30.70 12.72 -2.85
C LEU A 456 31.21 13.47 -1.62
N GLY A 457 30.37 13.55 -0.61
CA GLY A 457 30.69 14.24 0.63
C GLY A 457 30.27 13.49 1.88
N VAL A 458 30.40 14.19 3.00
CA VAL A 458 30.13 13.67 4.35
C VAL A 458 29.65 14.82 5.25
N ASP A 459 28.83 14.54 6.26
CA ASP A 459 28.55 15.52 7.31
C ASP A 459 29.86 15.92 8.00
N VAL A 460 30.02 17.23 8.21
CA VAL A 460 31.16 17.86 8.89
C VAL A 460 30.66 18.62 10.10
N MET A 461 30.74 17.96 11.26
CA MET A 461 30.38 18.56 12.53
C MET A 461 31.27 19.75 12.85
N THR A 462 30.66 20.82 13.36
CA THR A 462 31.44 21.93 13.92
C THR A 462 32.15 21.49 15.21
N ARG A 463 33.27 22.16 15.53
CA ARG A 463 34.07 21.85 16.73
C ARG A 463 33.23 21.80 18.01
N PRO A 464 32.37 22.81 18.32
CA PRO A 464 31.54 22.77 19.53
C PRO A 464 30.56 21.61 19.54
N MET A 465 29.93 21.31 18.41
CA MET A 465 28.88 20.27 18.32
C MET A 465 29.43 18.86 18.39
N SER A 466 30.62 18.63 17.82
CA SER A 466 31.24 17.31 17.79
C SER A 466 31.52 16.73 19.19
N ALA A 467 31.71 17.60 20.20
CA ALA A 467 32.19 17.25 21.54
C ALA A 467 33.48 16.39 21.57
N MET A 468 34.21 16.30 20.45
CA MET A 468 35.40 15.45 20.32
C MET A 468 36.58 16.02 21.11
N ALA A 469 37.58 15.20 21.45
CA ALA A 469 38.89 15.72 21.83
C ALA A 469 39.56 16.44 20.65
N ALA A 470 40.48 17.37 20.89
CA ALA A 470 41.11 18.15 19.82
C ALA A 470 41.88 17.26 18.81
N ALA A 471 42.57 16.24 19.32
CA ALA A 471 43.27 15.27 18.48
C ALA A 471 42.31 14.45 17.59
N ASP A 472 41.15 14.09 18.13
CA ASP A 472 40.13 13.32 17.42
C ASP A 472 39.46 14.16 16.34
N TYR A 473 39.18 15.43 16.62
CA TYR A 473 38.61 16.35 15.64
C TYR A 473 39.57 16.60 14.47
N LEU A 474 40.88 16.78 14.75
CA LEU A 474 41.88 16.89 13.68
C LEU A 474 42.04 15.60 12.88
N TRP A 475 41.92 14.43 13.53
CA TRP A 475 41.90 13.15 12.83
C TRP A 475 40.66 13.03 11.94
N TYR A 476 39.48 13.39 12.45
CA TYR A 476 38.21 13.38 11.73
C TYR A 476 38.28 14.26 10.47
N LEU A 477 38.71 15.52 10.58
CA LEU A 477 38.86 16.42 9.43
C LEU A 477 39.85 15.86 8.39
N ARG A 478 41.03 15.39 8.81
CA ARG A 478 42.01 14.79 7.87
C ARG A 478 41.46 13.55 7.18
N THR A 479 40.69 12.75 7.91
CA THR A 479 40.08 11.52 7.38
C THR A 479 38.97 11.86 6.40
N ALA A 480 38.14 12.88 6.67
CA ALA A 480 37.13 13.38 5.75
C ALA A 480 37.79 13.87 4.44
N ALA A 481 38.80 14.73 4.53
CA ALA A 481 39.52 15.26 3.36
C ALA A 481 40.21 14.17 2.51
N ARG A 482 40.47 12.99 3.07
CA ARG A 482 41.07 11.86 2.35
C ARG A 482 40.09 11.15 1.41
N HIS A 483 38.80 11.17 1.74
CA HIS A 483 37.78 10.40 1.02
C HIS A 483 36.84 11.29 0.19
N PHE A 484 36.62 12.52 0.65
CA PHE A 484 35.54 13.37 0.18
C PHE A 484 36.05 14.69 -0.40
N TRP A 485 35.24 15.28 -1.27
CA TRP A 485 35.47 16.61 -1.83
C TRP A 485 34.23 17.51 -1.78
N ALA A 486 33.20 17.10 -1.05
CA ALA A 486 32.04 17.90 -0.68
C ALA A 486 31.74 17.67 0.81
N GLY A 487 30.93 18.55 1.41
CA GLY A 487 30.53 18.41 2.81
C GLY A 487 29.14 18.96 3.09
N ALA A 488 28.60 18.54 4.24
CA ALA A 488 27.36 19.06 4.78
C ALA A 488 27.56 19.62 6.19
N ILE A 489 26.77 20.62 6.56
CA ILE A 489 26.60 21.10 7.93
C ILE A 489 25.13 20.83 8.27
N GLU A 490 24.82 19.57 8.59
CA GLU A 490 23.42 19.12 8.72
C GLU A 490 22.72 19.73 9.93
N GLN A 491 23.45 19.87 11.04
CA GLN A 491 22.89 20.30 12.33
C GLN A 491 23.26 21.74 12.68
N GLY A 492 24.47 22.20 12.34
CA GLY A 492 25.02 23.46 12.87
C GLY A 492 24.28 24.72 12.47
N LEU A 493 23.54 24.71 11.35
CA LEU A 493 22.78 25.87 10.88
C LEU A 493 21.26 25.76 11.18
N LEU A 494 20.81 24.65 11.75
CA LEU A 494 19.46 24.54 12.29
C LEU A 494 19.27 25.59 13.39
N TRP A 495 18.08 26.20 13.42
CA TRP A 495 17.85 27.39 14.23
C TRP A 495 18.19 27.19 15.72
N ALA A 496 17.81 26.05 16.30
CA ALA A 496 18.01 25.77 17.72
C ALA A 496 19.48 25.50 18.11
N ASP A 497 20.36 25.23 17.15
CA ASP A 497 21.80 25.06 17.36
C ASP A 497 22.57 26.34 17.02
N TYR A 498 22.13 27.04 15.98
CA TYR A 498 22.77 28.26 15.53
C TYR A 498 22.46 29.47 16.41
N GLU A 499 21.24 29.58 16.93
CA GLU A 499 20.76 30.72 17.73
C GLU A 499 20.08 30.22 19.03
N PRO A 500 20.84 29.58 19.94
CA PRO A 500 20.29 28.92 21.12
C PRO A 500 19.54 29.88 22.06
N THR A 501 19.92 31.17 22.05
CA THR A 501 19.16 32.25 22.67
C THR A 501 18.95 33.37 21.64
N PRO A 502 17.84 34.14 21.71
CA PRO A 502 17.52 35.13 20.69
C PRO A 502 18.66 36.14 20.48
N GLY A 503 19.17 36.23 19.26
CA GLY A 503 20.24 37.13 18.86
C GLY A 503 21.67 36.67 19.16
N ASP A 504 21.89 35.60 19.91
CA ASP A 504 23.23 35.08 20.21
C ASP A 504 23.67 34.04 19.18
N ILE A 505 24.37 34.50 18.14
CA ILE A 505 24.86 33.64 17.04
C ILE A 505 26.39 33.64 16.90
N SER A 506 27.11 34.47 17.66
CA SER A 506 28.52 34.77 17.35
C SER A 506 29.42 33.54 17.39
N SER A 507 29.18 32.64 18.36
CA SER A 507 29.95 31.40 18.52
C SER A 507 29.62 30.38 17.43
N SER A 508 28.33 30.15 17.15
CA SER A 508 27.85 29.23 16.12
C SER A 508 28.23 29.68 14.71
N GLN A 509 28.07 30.97 14.40
CA GLN A 509 28.49 31.57 13.13
C GLN A 509 29.99 31.38 12.90
N LYS A 510 30.82 31.68 13.90
CA LYS A 510 32.27 31.46 13.80
C LYS A 510 32.59 29.98 13.57
N ALA A 511 31.91 29.08 14.26
CA ALA A 511 32.16 27.64 14.12
C ALA A 511 31.84 27.13 12.70
N ILE A 512 30.81 27.68 12.05
CA ILE A 512 30.48 27.41 10.65
C ILE A 512 31.51 28.04 9.71
N ASP A 513 31.89 29.30 9.92
CA ASP A 513 32.93 29.96 9.13
C ASP A 513 34.27 29.20 9.18
N ASP A 514 34.62 28.61 10.32
CA ASP A 514 35.82 27.77 10.48
C ASP A 514 35.72 26.50 9.62
N VAL A 515 34.56 25.84 9.55
CA VAL A 515 34.33 24.65 8.70
C VAL A 515 34.37 25.02 7.22
N ILE A 516 33.71 26.12 6.82
CA ILE A 516 33.73 26.62 5.44
C ILE A 516 35.17 26.95 5.01
N THR A 517 35.91 27.68 5.85
CA THR A 517 37.31 28.03 5.58
C THR A 517 38.18 26.78 5.44
N TRP A 518 38.01 25.81 6.34
CA TRP A 518 38.73 24.54 6.25
C TRP A 518 38.37 23.78 4.96
N SER A 519 37.09 23.66 4.60
CA SER A 519 36.66 22.98 3.37
C SER A 519 37.25 23.63 2.11
N GLY A 520 37.31 24.96 2.06
CA GLY A 520 37.95 25.72 0.98
C GLY A 520 39.45 25.41 0.89
N SER A 521 40.14 25.27 2.03
CA SER A 521 41.56 24.87 2.07
C SER A 521 41.81 23.45 1.55
N GLN A 522 40.80 22.58 1.61
CA GLN A 522 40.84 21.23 1.04
C GLN A 522 40.41 21.21 -0.43
N SER A 523 40.15 22.37 -1.03
CA SER A 523 39.59 22.49 -2.38
C SER A 523 38.32 21.65 -2.54
N TRP A 524 37.40 21.69 -1.57
CA TRP A 524 36.09 21.05 -1.72
C TRP A 524 35.22 21.81 -2.72
N SER A 525 34.41 21.10 -3.49
CA SER A 525 33.55 21.66 -4.55
C SER A 525 32.28 22.30 -4.00
N ALA A 526 31.81 21.85 -2.83
CA ALA A 526 30.53 22.24 -2.29
C ALA A 526 30.45 22.06 -0.76
N ILE A 527 29.73 22.97 -0.12
CA ILE A 527 29.17 22.78 1.22
C ILE A 527 27.64 22.93 1.10
N SER A 528 26.90 22.01 1.72
CA SER A 528 25.46 22.15 1.97
C SER A 528 25.17 22.44 3.44
N ALA A 529 24.00 23.00 3.74
CA ALA A 529 23.55 23.20 5.11
C ALA A 529 22.02 23.15 5.24
N THR A 530 21.55 22.79 6.43
CA THR A 530 20.12 22.72 6.76
C THR A 530 19.69 23.91 7.59
N LEU A 531 18.57 24.55 7.21
CA LEU A 531 18.14 25.82 7.80
C LEU A 531 17.11 25.65 8.90
N LEU A 532 16.05 24.89 8.65
CA LEU A 532 14.86 24.79 9.50
C LEU A 532 14.46 23.32 9.72
N ASP A 533 14.02 23.02 10.94
CA ASP A 533 13.36 21.77 11.33
C ASP A 533 12.04 22.11 12.04
N GLY A 534 10.91 21.74 11.43
CA GLY A 534 9.59 21.95 12.02
C GLY A 534 9.14 20.84 12.97
N GLY A 535 9.95 19.79 13.19
CA GLY A 535 9.69 18.67 14.10
C GLY A 535 10.16 18.92 15.53
N HIS A 536 10.91 20.01 15.74
CA HIS A 536 11.44 20.45 17.03
C HIS A 536 12.34 19.43 17.72
N GLU A 537 13.46 19.05 17.10
CA GLU A 537 14.51 18.24 17.77
C GLU A 537 14.82 18.79 19.18
N LYS A 538 14.88 20.13 19.35
CA LYS A 538 14.95 20.81 20.65
C LYS A 538 13.63 21.47 21.05
N LYS A 539 12.69 20.66 21.55
CA LYS A 539 11.33 21.09 21.93
C LYS A 539 11.25 22.35 22.81
N GLU A 540 12.21 22.54 23.72
CA GLU A 540 12.19 23.67 24.66
C GLU A 540 12.70 25.00 24.10
N HIS A 541 13.22 25.00 22.87
CA HIS A 541 13.77 26.18 22.23
C HIS A 541 12.74 27.33 22.12
N TRP A 542 13.21 28.57 22.28
CA TRP A 542 12.35 29.76 22.40
C TRP A 542 11.51 30.01 21.14
N SER A 543 12.02 29.67 19.95
CA SER A 543 11.30 29.84 18.69
C SER A 543 10.00 29.03 18.62
N ASN A 544 9.94 27.88 19.31
CA ASN A 544 8.77 27.01 19.34
C ASN A 544 7.59 27.65 20.10
N LYS A 545 7.90 28.60 20.99
CA LYS A 545 6.95 29.27 21.90
C LYS A 545 6.39 30.58 21.32
N LEU A 546 6.85 30.98 20.12
CA LEU A 546 6.41 32.22 19.48
C LEU A 546 4.99 32.10 18.90
N ALA A 547 4.25 33.22 18.94
CA ALA A 547 3.03 33.38 18.16
C ALA A 547 3.35 33.44 16.66
N CYS A 548 2.41 33.05 15.80
CA CYS A 548 2.67 32.91 14.36
C CYS A 548 3.16 34.19 13.66
N GLN A 549 2.66 35.36 14.07
CA GLN A 549 3.14 36.63 13.51
C GLN A 549 4.61 36.89 13.86
N ASP A 550 4.99 36.68 15.12
CA ASP A 550 6.37 36.85 15.57
C ASP A 550 7.30 35.80 14.98
N LEU A 551 6.85 34.54 14.91
CA LEU A 551 7.60 33.46 14.26
C LEU A 551 7.91 33.80 12.80
N LYS A 552 6.90 34.24 12.04
CA LYS A 552 7.04 34.63 10.64
C LYS A 552 8.06 35.77 10.48
N ALA A 553 7.96 36.80 11.31
CA ALA A 553 8.90 37.93 11.29
C ALA A 553 10.34 37.49 11.63
N ARG A 554 10.52 36.68 12.68
CA ARG A 554 11.83 36.18 13.11
C ARG A 554 12.47 35.23 12.11
N LEU A 555 11.68 34.36 11.47
CA LEU A 555 12.16 33.50 10.38
C LEU A 555 12.69 34.33 9.20
N HIS A 556 11.93 35.35 8.79
CA HIS A 556 12.36 36.26 7.73
C HIS A 556 13.67 36.98 8.09
N GLU A 557 13.74 37.59 9.28
CA GLU A 557 14.95 38.29 9.76
C GLU A 557 16.17 37.36 9.76
N ARG A 558 16.01 36.14 10.27
CA ARG A 558 17.07 35.14 10.33
C ARG A 558 17.56 34.74 8.94
N LEU A 559 16.65 34.34 8.07
CA LEU A 559 17.00 33.87 6.73
C LEU A 559 17.69 34.99 5.94
N ALA A 560 17.21 36.23 6.04
CA ALA A 560 17.85 37.38 5.41
C ALA A 560 19.26 37.63 5.97
N ARG A 561 19.44 37.61 7.29
CA ARG A 561 20.73 37.84 7.97
C ARG A 561 21.75 36.74 7.65
N ASP A 562 21.38 35.48 7.86
CA ASP A 562 22.32 34.35 7.84
C ASP A 562 22.75 34.01 6.41
N LEU A 563 21.80 33.96 5.46
CA LEU A 563 22.14 33.67 4.07
C LEU A 563 22.85 34.84 3.40
N ALA A 564 22.66 36.08 3.85
CA ALA A 564 23.49 37.20 3.40
C ALA A 564 24.96 37.04 3.83
N HIS A 565 25.22 36.54 5.05
CA HIS A 565 26.58 36.29 5.55
C HIS A 565 27.28 35.12 4.83
N PHE A 566 26.52 34.07 4.52
CA PHE A 566 27.02 32.87 3.84
C PHE A 566 26.89 32.91 2.32
N ARG A 567 26.44 34.02 1.75
CA ARG A 567 26.19 34.18 0.30
C ARG A 567 27.37 33.71 -0.54
N GLY A 568 27.12 32.74 -1.43
CA GLY A 568 28.13 32.18 -2.32
C GLY A 568 29.19 31.29 -1.65
N LYS A 569 29.09 31.05 -0.34
CA LYS A 569 29.96 30.12 0.41
C LYS A 569 29.33 28.75 0.62
N ILE A 570 28.00 28.71 0.75
CA ILE A 570 27.21 27.47 0.82
C ILE A 570 26.48 27.32 -0.51
N ARG A 571 26.62 26.15 -1.14
CA ARG A 571 26.10 25.90 -2.48
C ARG A 571 24.62 25.49 -2.45
N LEU A 572 24.26 24.68 -1.47
CA LEU A 572 22.94 24.07 -1.36
C LEU A 572 22.38 24.28 0.05
N TYR A 573 21.12 24.69 0.12
CA TYR A 573 20.37 24.81 1.38
C TYR A 573 19.18 23.86 1.39
N GLU A 574 19.16 22.98 2.38
CA GLU A 574 17.95 22.27 2.81
C GLU A 574 17.11 23.25 3.63
N VAL A 575 16.13 23.89 2.99
CA VAL A 575 15.36 24.97 3.63
C VAL A 575 14.51 24.41 4.76
N TRP A 576 13.83 23.29 4.52
CA TRP A 576 13.03 22.56 5.49
C TRP A 576 13.45 21.10 5.54
N LYS A 577 13.90 20.65 6.71
CA LYS A 577 14.12 19.25 7.05
C LYS A 577 12.79 18.59 7.42
N GLY A 578 12.47 17.45 6.79
CA GLY A 578 11.23 16.70 7.06
C GLY A 578 9.98 17.42 6.51
N SER A 579 10.02 17.82 5.24
CA SER A 579 8.99 18.62 4.59
C SER A 579 7.56 18.03 4.59
N LEU A 580 7.41 16.71 4.66
CA LEU A 580 6.16 15.98 4.85
C LEU A 580 5.86 15.73 6.34
N HIS A 581 6.84 15.29 7.12
CA HIS A 581 6.60 14.73 8.45
C HIS A 581 6.81 15.72 9.61
N SER A 582 7.69 16.71 9.43
CA SER A 582 8.13 17.67 10.45
C SER A 582 7.52 19.06 10.22
N ARG A 583 6.18 19.15 10.33
CA ARG A 583 5.40 20.30 9.86
C ARG A 583 4.77 21.20 10.94
N ASP A 584 5.11 21.07 12.23
CA ASP A 584 4.38 21.77 13.30
C ASP A 584 4.24 23.28 13.08
N TRP A 585 5.32 23.99 12.73
CA TRP A 585 5.24 25.43 12.44
C TRP A 585 4.37 25.76 11.24
N ILE A 586 4.40 24.93 10.20
CA ILE A 586 3.65 25.11 8.96
C ILE A 586 2.16 24.88 9.23
N ASP A 587 1.84 23.78 9.92
CA ASP A 587 0.46 23.41 10.22
C ASP A 587 -0.17 24.38 11.23
N ARG A 588 0.62 24.91 12.17
CA ARG A 588 0.18 25.92 13.14
C ARG A 588 -0.02 27.30 12.53
N CYS A 589 0.86 27.73 11.63
CA CYS A 589 0.90 29.12 11.13
C CYS A 589 0.47 29.29 9.68
N GLY A 590 0.13 28.19 9.00
CA GLY A 590 -0.35 28.14 7.62
C GLY A 590 0.75 27.92 6.58
N GLU A 591 0.37 27.30 5.46
CA GLU A 591 1.23 26.97 4.31
C GLU A 591 2.01 28.17 3.75
N SER A 592 1.51 29.41 3.90
CA SER A 592 2.25 30.60 3.46
C SER A 592 3.64 30.72 4.08
N LEU A 593 3.81 30.26 5.33
CA LEU A 593 5.11 30.27 6.01
C LEU A 593 6.12 29.37 5.30
N TYR A 594 5.63 28.23 4.79
CA TYR A 594 6.43 27.25 4.09
C TYR A 594 7.00 27.84 2.80
N PHE A 595 6.14 28.45 1.98
CA PHE A 595 6.51 29.07 0.71
C PHE A 595 7.41 30.29 0.89
N ASP A 596 7.10 31.13 1.87
CA ASP A 596 7.81 32.38 2.10
C ASP A 596 9.26 32.14 2.53
N ALA A 597 9.54 31.08 3.30
CA ALA A 597 10.90 30.70 3.68
C ALA A 597 11.82 30.48 2.46
N TYR A 598 11.34 29.79 1.43
CA TYR A 598 12.09 29.61 0.18
C TYR A 598 12.29 30.94 -0.56
N ARG A 599 11.28 31.80 -0.61
CA ARG A 599 11.38 33.10 -1.28
C ARG A 599 12.39 34.01 -0.58
N TRP A 600 12.37 34.06 0.74
CA TRP A 600 13.33 34.83 1.53
C TRP A 600 14.75 34.28 1.37
N ALA A 601 14.91 32.96 1.35
CA ALA A 601 16.20 32.34 1.09
C ALA A 601 16.73 32.68 -0.30
N GLN A 602 15.90 32.60 -1.34
CA GLN A 602 16.25 32.93 -2.73
C GLN A 602 16.58 34.42 -2.91
N GLN A 603 15.95 35.31 -2.13
CA GLN A 603 16.28 36.74 -2.11
C GLN A 603 17.62 37.01 -1.42
N ALA A 604 17.91 36.28 -0.34
CA ALA A 604 19.12 36.45 0.45
C ALA A 604 20.37 35.85 -0.24
N ASP A 605 20.25 34.71 -0.91
CA ASP A 605 21.28 34.14 -1.77
C ASP A 605 20.70 33.67 -3.12
N PRO A 606 20.75 34.53 -4.16
CA PRO A 606 20.18 34.18 -5.45
C PRO A 606 20.84 33.00 -6.17
N ALA A 607 22.12 32.75 -5.89
CA ALA A 607 22.93 31.76 -6.57
C ALA A 607 22.81 30.36 -5.94
N ALA A 608 22.35 30.26 -4.69
CA ALA A 608 22.21 28.98 -4.00
C ALA A 608 21.14 28.08 -4.65
N LEU A 609 21.37 26.76 -4.54
CA LEU A 609 20.34 25.76 -4.78
C LEU A 609 19.52 25.58 -3.51
N LEU A 610 18.22 25.84 -3.61
CA LEU A 610 17.29 25.57 -2.52
C LEU A 610 16.61 24.23 -2.78
N CYS A 611 16.62 23.36 -1.78
CA CYS A 611 15.90 22.10 -1.85
C CYS A 611 14.90 21.92 -0.70
N SER A 612 13.84 21.17 -1.00
CA SER A 612 13.04 20.48 0.01
C SER A 612 13.80 19.24 0.46
N SER A 613 13.67 18.85 1.73
CA SER A 613 14.32 17.66 2.30
C SER A 613 13.33 16.79 3.04
N GLU A 614 13.43 15.49 2.85
CA GLU A 614 12.56 14.50 3.50
C GLU A 614 13.30 13.19 3.78
N ALA A 615 12.94 12.57 4.91
CA ALA A 615 13.43 11.27 5.33
C ALA A 615 12.46 10.16 4.95
N ALA A 616 12.91 8.91 5.08
CA ALA A 616 12.14 7.72 4.74
C ALA A 616 11.67 7.65 3.27
N VAL A 617 12.07 8.57 2.40
CA VAL A 617 11.71 8.58 0.99
C VAL A 617 12.22 7.31 0.31
N LEU A 618 13.49 6.95 0.52
CA LEU A 618 14.12 5.78 -0.10
C LEU A 618 14.09 4.52 0.79
N THR A 619 13.73 4.65 2.07
CA THR A 619 14.02 3.59 3.05
C THR A 619 12.81 2.93 3.70
N THR A 620 11.61 3.53 3.65
CA THR A 620 10.40 2.83 4.13
C THR A 620 10.09 1.61 3.26
N LEU A 621 9.34 0.63 3.78
CA LEU A 621 8.76 -0.45 2.96
C LEU A 621 7.37 -0.07 2.42
N THR A 622 6.79 1.05 2.88
CA THR A 622 5.53 1.58 2.35
C THR A 622 5.79 2.37 1.06
N LEU A 623 4.99 2.13 0.02
CA LEU A 623 5.22 2.65 -1.32
C LEU A 623 4.65 4.06 -1.54
N THR A 624 4.36 4.83 -0.49
CA THR A 624 3.66 6.12 -0.61
C THR A 624 4.51 7.33 -0.29
N ASN A 625 5.62 7.17 0.43
CA ASN A 625 6.41 8.32 0.88
C ASN A 625 7.11 9.06 -0.29
N ALA A 626 7.61 8.34 -1.30
CA ALA A 626 8.29 8.98 -2.42
C ALA A 626 7.31 9.73 -3.33
N GLU A 627 6.12 9.17 -3.53
CA GLU A 627 5.04 9.72 -4.33
C GLU A 627 4.39 10.91 -3.60
N ALA A 628 4.15 10.81 -2.28
CA ALA A 628 3.69 11.93 -1.46
C ALA A 628 4.71 13.07 -1.47
N TYR A 629 6.00 12.74 -1.40
CA TYR A 629 7.06 13.74 -1.43
C TYR A 629 7.18 14.40 -2.81
N HIS A 630 7.11 13.60 -3.88
CA HIS A 630 7.00 14.07 -5.25
C HIS A 630 5.86 15.08 -5.39
N ASN A 631 4.64 14.74 -4.95
CA ASN A 631 3.48 15.61 -5.05
C ASN A 631 3.65 16.92 -4.28
N LEU A 632 4.22 16.86 -3.07
CA LEU A 632 4.53 18.05 -2.31
C LEU A 632 5.45 18.96 -3.12
N VAL A 633 6.58 18.46 -3.58
CA VAL A 633 7.55 19.26 -4.34
C VAL A 633 6.95 19.78 -5.65
N TYR A 634 6.22 18.94 -6.38
CA TYR A 634 5.54 19.33 -7.62
C TYR A 634 4.60 20.51 -7.38
N ARG A 635 3.72 20.44 -6.37
CA ARG A 635 2.79 21.52 -5.99
C ARG A 635 3.53 22.81 -5.65
N LEU A 636 4.64 22.74 -4.91
CA LEU A 636 5.42 23.92 -4.55
C LEU A 636 6.02 24.59 -5.78
N VAL A 637 6.62 23.79 -6.66
CA VAL A 637 7.22 24.27 -7.90
C VAL A 637 6.16 24.90 -8.81
N ASP A 638 5.00 24.24 -8.96
CA ASP A 638 3.87 24.75 -9.75
C ASP A 638 3.34 26.10 -9.20
N GLN A 639 3.36 26.28 -7.88
CA GLN A 639 3.01 27.54 -7.21
C GLN A 639 4.12 28.61 -7.26
N GLY A 640 5.19 28.38 -8.02
CA GLY A 640 6.30 29.32 -8.21
C GLY A 640 7.22 29.45 -7.00
N VAL A 641 7.25 28.46 -6.09
CA VAL A 641 8.23 28.39 -5.01
C VAL A 641 9.60 28.06 -5.62
N PRO A 642 10.70 28.79 -5.28
CA PRO A 642 11.99 28.66 -5.96
C PRO A 642 12.79 27.43 -5.49
N ILE A 643 12.21 26.24 -5.61
CA ILE A 643 12.89 24.96 -5.35
C ILE A 643 13.64 24.55 -6.62
N LYS A 644 14.95 24.33 -6.50
CA LYS A 644 15.84 23.99 -7.62
C LYS A 644 16.41 22.57 -7.55
N ALA A 645 16.17 21.87 -6.45
CA ALA A 645 16.66 20.52 -6.21
C ALA A 645 15.76 19.77 -5.21
N VAL A 646 15.87 18.46 -5.19
CA VAL A 646 15.20 17.56 -4.24
C VAL A 646 16.27 16.97 -3.33
N CYS A 647 16.16 17.15 -2.02
CA CYS A 647 17.05 16.55 -1.04
C CYS A 647 16.37 15.36 -0.37
N VAL A 648 17.13 14.30 -0.11
CA VAL A 648 16.63 13.03 0.41
C VAL A 648 17.57 12.49 1.47
N GLN A 649 17.04 12.22 2.66
CA GLN A 649 17.74 11.50 3.73
C GLN A 649 17.51 9.99 3.56
N ALA A 650 18.58 9.26 3.29
CA ALA A 650 18.63 7.83 3.02
C ALA A 650 19.20 7.07 4.23
N ILE A 651 18.40 6.95 5.28
CA ILE A 651 18.75 6.31 6.56
C ILE A 651 18.21 4.88 6.56
N PHE A 652 19.10 3.88 6.45
CA PHE A 652 18.76 2.46 6.42
C PHE A 652 19.12 1.75 7.74
N GLU A 653 18.21 0.89 8.21
CA GLU A 653 18.47 -0.12 9.24
C GLU A 653 18.44 -1.51 8.57
N GLY A 654 19.61 -2.06 8.22
CA GLY A 654 19.74 -3.34 7.53
C GLY A 654 20.08 -3.22 6.04
N GLU A 655 19.61 -4.19 5.25
CA GLU A 655 19.95 -4.34 3.82
C GLU A 655 19.16 -3.35 2.94
N VAL A 656 19.79 -2.88 1.87
CA VAL A 656 19.22 -1.97 0.87
C VAL A 656 18.46 -2.78 -0.18
N ASP A 657 17.17 -2.51 -0.36
CA ASP A 657 16.42 -3.11 -1.47
C ASP A 657 16.62 -2.31 -2.77
N ALA A 658 17.28 -2.92 -3.75
CA ALA A 658 17.67 -2.23 -4.98
C ALA A 658 16.45 -1.81 -5.83
N SER A 659 15.40 -2.63 -5.85
CA SER A 659 14.17 -2.37 -6.62
C SER A 659 13.44 -1.16 -6.06
N THR A 660 13.30 -1.11 -4.72
CA THR A 660 12.65 -0.02 -3.99
C THR A 660 13.40 1.29 -4.18
N VAL A 661 14.72 1.31 -3.98
CA VAL A 661 15.51 2.53 -4.16
C VAL A 661 15.43 3.03 -5.61
N LYS A 662 15.55 2.13 -6.59
CA LYS A 662 15.44 2.47 -8.01
C LYS A 662 14.06 3.08 -8.33
N HIS A 663 12.98 2.38 -7.98
CA HIS A 663 11.60 2.84 -8.23
C HIS A 663 11.37 4.25 -7.68
N ARG A 664 11.81 4.51 -6.45
CA ARG A 664 11.60 5.80 -5.80
C ARG A 664 12.44 6.92 -6.40
N LEU A 665 13.65 6.60 -6.86
CA LEU A 665 14.45 7.55 -7.62
C LEU A 665 13.83 7.85 -9.00
N ASP A 666 13.14 6.89 -9.62
CA ASP A 666 12.36 7.12 -10.85
C ASP A 666 11.17 8.05 -10.57
N VAL A 667 10.43 7.82 -9.47
CA VAL A 667 9.34 8.71 -9.04
C VAL A 667 9.85 10.14 -8.87
N LEU A 668 10.94 10.34 -8.13
CA LEU A 668 11.53 11.68 -7.97
C LEU A 668 12.08 12.27 -9.28
N HIS A 669 12.48 11.42 -10.24
CA HIS A 669 12.97 11.87 -11.53
C HIS A 669 11.87 12.55 -12.37
N GLU A 670 10.59 12.21 -12.16
CA GLU A 670 9.46 12.85 -12.84
C GLU A 670 9.41 14.37 -12.59
N LEU A 671 9.92 14.86 -11.46
CA LEU A 671 10.03 16.29 -11.14
C LEU A 671 10.99 17.06 -12.06
N ARG A 672 11.87 16.36 -12.79
CA ARG A 672 12.95 16.96 -13.61
C ARG A 672 13.88 17.89 -12.82
N LEU A 673 13.99 17.69 -11.52
CA LEU A 673 14.93 18.37 -10.63
C LEU A 673 16.08 17.43 -10.24
N PRO A 674 17.30 17.94 -10.01
CA PRO A 674 18.40 17.14 -9.50
C PRO A 674 18.10 16.67 -8.07
N VAL A 675 18.35 15.39 -7.80
CA VAL A 675 18.22 14.75 -6.49
C VAL A 675 19.58 14.71 -5.81
N TYR A 676 19.67 15.24 -4.60
CA TYR A 676 20.81 15.11 -3.71
C TYR A 676 20.46 14.17 -2.57
N ILE A 677 21.25 13.11 -2.40
CA ILE A 677 21.18 12.30 -1.18
C ILE A 677 21.95 13.06 -0.12
N THR A 678 21.26 13.67 0.85
CA THR A 678 21.86 14.59 1.81
C THR A 678 22.33 13.93 3.10
N GLU A 679 21.80 12.75 3.42
CA GLU A 679 22.24 11.96 4.57
C GLU A 679 22.13 10.47 4.22
N PHE A 680 23.24 9.80 3.93
CA PHE A 680 23.26 8.36 3.68
C PHE A 680 23.90 7.61 4.84
N THR A 681 23.13 6.72 5.48
CA THR A 681 23.59 5.87 6.58
C THR A 681 23.04 4.45 6.45
N ILE A 682 23.85 3.44 6.82
CA ILE A 682 23.43 2.04 6.92
C ILE A 682 23.88 1.49 8.27
N SER A 683 22.93 1.15 9.14
CA SER A 683 23.20 0.58 10.47
C SER A 683 22.69 -0.85 10.59
N GLY A 684 23.08 -1.55 11.65
CA GLY A 684 22.52 -2.87 11.99
C GLY A 684 23.11 -4.06 11.22
N LEU A 685 24.24 -3.87 10.53
CA LEU A 685 24.94 -4.91 9.77
C LEU A 685 26.35 -5.17 10.31
N ASP A 686 26.87 -6.37 10.08
CA ASP A 686 28.30 -6.63 10.30
C ASP A 686 29.18 -5.86 9.28
N PRO A 687 30.48 -5.67 9.55
CA PRO A 687 31.33 -4.84 8.70
C PRO A 687 31.45 -5.29 7.24
N ALA A 688 31.32 -6.60 6.95
CA ALA A 688 31.41 -7.12 5.59
C ALA A 688 30.11 -6.85 4.83
N LYS A 689 28.96 -7.12 5.45
CA LYS A 689 27.65 -6.77 4.89
C LYS A 689 27.48 -5.27 4.71
N HIS A 690 27.86 -4.46 5.70
CA HIS A 690 27.81 -3.00 5.57
C HIS A 690 28.61 -2.51 4.34
N SER A 691 29.80 -3.08 4.10
CA SER A 691 30.58 -2.73 2.90
C SER A 691 29.91 -3.11 1.59
N TYR A 692 29.23 -4.25 1.54
CA TYR A 692 28.51 -4.73 0.36
C TYR A 692 27.29 -3.85 0.08
N GLU A 693 26.50 -3.55 1.10
CA GLU A 693 25.30 -2.71 1.01
C GLU A 693 25.63 -1.26 0.69
N LEU A 694 26.74 -0.72 1.22
CA LEU A 694 27.28 0.58 0.87
C LEU A 694 27.65 0.63 -0.63
N GLU A 695 28.40 -0.35 -1.13
CA GLU A 695 28.71 -0.41 -2.58
C GLU A 695 27.44 -0.50 -3.42
N LYS A 696 26.49 -1.34 -3.01
CA LYS A 696 25.22 -1.54 -3.71
C LYS A 696 24.47 -0.22 -3.86
N PHE A 697 24.28 0.53 -2.77
CA PHE A 697 23.60 1.84 -2.81
C PHE A 697 24.37 2.86 -3.66
N LEU A 698 25.69 2.96 -3.48
CA LEU A 698 26.51 3.92 -4.22
C LEU A 698 26.47 3.67 -5.73
N ARG A 699 26.44 2.40 -6.17
CA ARG A 699 26.26 2.03 -7.57
C ARG A 699 24.87 2.40 -8.10
N ILE A 700 23.82 2.17 -7.31
CA ILE A 700 22.45 2.57 -7.67
C ILE A 700 22.42 4.08 -7.89
N ALA A 701 22.79 4.85 -6.88
CA ALA A 701 22.74 6.31 -6.89
C ALA A 701 23.64 6.93 -7.97
N PHE A 702 24.89 6.46 -8.13
CA PHE A 702 25.80 7.00 -9.15
C PHE A 702 25.34 6.69 -10.59
N SER A 703 24.66 5.55 -10.80
CA SER A 703 24.14 5.16 -12.12
C SER A 703 22.77 5.75 -12.45
N HIS A 704 22.02 6.24 -11.45
CA HIS A 704 20.71 6.85 -11.63
C HIS A 704 20.81 8.27 -12.20
N GLU A 705 19.84 8.68 -13.00
CA GLU A 705 19.92 9.91 -13.79
C GLU A 705 19.54 11.17 -13.04
N SER A 706 18.58 11.07 -12.12
CA SER A 706 18.18 12.20 -11.28
C SER A 706 19.23 12.55 -10.22
N VAL A 707 20.09 11.62 -9.81
CA VAL A 707 21.00 11.83 -8.68
C VAL A 707 22.20 12.68 -9.09
N ALA A 708 22.42 13.79 -8.37
CA ALA A 708 23.50 14.75 -8.62
C ALA A 708 24.65 14.63 -7.59
N GLY A 709 24.39 14.11 -6.39
CA GLY A 709 25.39 13.97 -5.35
C GLY A 709 24.92 13.12 -4.17
N ILE A 710 25.89 12.65 -3.37
CA ILE A 710 25.68 11.82 -2.19
C ILE A 710 26.53 12.35 -1.05
N LEU A 711 25.91 12.52 0.11
CA LEU A 711 26.53 12.89 1.37
C LEU A 711 26.34 11.74 2.36
N LEU A 712 27.44 11.23 2.92
CA LEU A 712 27.39 10.24 4.00
C LEU A 712 27.07 10.94 5.33
N GLY A 713 26.12 10.40 6.10
CA GLY A 713 25.74 10.99 7.38
C GLY A 713 26.80 10.78 8.47
N ASP A 714 27.56 9.69 8.42
CA ASP A 714 28.59 9.39 9.41
C ASP A 714 29.92 8.96 8.80
N LEU A 715 31.01 9.63 9.19
CA LEU A 715 32.38 9.17 8.89
C LEU A 715 32.84 8.06 9.85
N TRP A 716 32.43 8.19 11.12
CA TRP A 716 33.05 7.51 12.26
C TRP A 716 31.97 7.02 13.23
N ASP A 717 32.04 5.74 13.57
CA ASP A 717 31.16 5.11 14.55
C ASP A 717 31.33 5.80 15.92
N ARG A 718 30.21 6.06 16.59
CA ARG A 718 30.19 6.70 17.91
C ARG A 718 29.54 5.77 18.93
N PRO A 719 30.13 5.60 20.13
CA PRO A 719 29.52 4.80 21.17
C PRO A 719 28.18 5.41 21.61
N ALA A 720 27.29 4.58 22.16
CA ALA A 720 26.05 5.06 22.75
C ALA A 720 26.33 6.11 23.84
N SER A 721 25.50 7.15 23.89
CA SER A 721 25.55 8.18 24.92
C SER A 721 24.39 8.02 25.89
N ALA A 722 24.39 8.76 27.00
CA ALA A 722 23.28 8.75 27.95
C ALA A 722 21.93 9.18 27.33
N THR A 723 21.95 9.82 26.16
CA THR A 723 20.79 10.40 25.48
C THR A 723 20.56 9.83 24.07
N GLY A 724 21.35 8.84 23.61
CA GLY A 724 21.29 8.39 22.22
C GLY A 724 21.85 7.00 21.96
N LYS A 725 21.37 6.37 20.89
CA LYS A 725 21.86 5.07 20.39
C LYS A 725 23.30 5.18 19.89
N ALA A 726 24.00 4.05 19.88
CA ALA A 726 25.29 3.95 19.21
C ALA A 726 25.10 4.15 17.70
N ILE A 727 26.09 4.76 17.07
CA ILE A 727 26.14 4.98 15.62
C ILE A 727 27.15 4.01 15.04
N THR A 728 26.70 3.22 14.08
CA THR A 728 27.45 2.08 13.51
C THR A 728 27.53 2.13 11.97
N SER A 729 27.07 3.22 11.39
CA SER A 729 27.02 3.55 9.96
C SER A 729 28.33 4.10 9.40
N GLY A 730 29.31 4.40 10.25
CA GLY A 730 30.56 5.04 9.84
C GLY A 730 31.47 4.13 9.01
N LEU A 731 32.38 4.74 8.26
CA LEU A 731 33.47 4.07 7.55
C LEU A 731 34.57 3.56 8.50
N TYR A 732 34.63 4.12 9.71
CA TYR A 732 35.58 3.78 10.75
C TYR A 732 34.87 3.34 12.01
N ALA A 733 35.40 2.32 12.67
CA ALA A 733 34.93 1.90 13.99
C ALA A 733 35.29 2.93 15.07
N ALA A 734 34.66 2.85 16.25
CA ALA A 734 34.87 3.81 17.34
C ALA A 734 36.34 3.90 17.81
N ASN A 735 37.13 2.83 17.63
CA ASN A 735 38.57 2.79 17.90
C ASN A 735 39.44 3.36 16.75
N LYS A 736 38.82 3.95 15.72
CA LYS A 736 39.44 4.49 14.48
C LYS A 736 40.02 3.46 13.53
N GLU A 737 39.73 2.18 13.72
CA GLU A 737 40.06 1.16 12.73
C GLU A 737 39.14 1.31 11.51
N ALA A 738 39.74 1.25 10.31
CA ALA A 738 38.99 1.32 9.07
C ALA A 738 38.13 0.06 8.90
N LYS A 739 36.83 0.24 8.63
CA LYS A 739 35.94 -0.87 8.24
C LYS A 739 36.15 -1.20 6.74
N PRO A 740 35.76 -2.40 6.27
CA PRO A 740 35.86 -2.75 4.85
C PRO A 740 35.17 -1.73 3.92
N ALA A 741 34.11 -1.07 4.41
CA ALA A 741 33.40 0.01 3.72
C ALA A 741 34.32 1.18 3.30
N ALA A 742 35.31 1.56 4.13
CA ALA A 742 36.25 2.64 3.79
C ALA A 742 37.11 2.29 2.58
N ALA A 743 37.63 1.06 2.56
CA ALA A 743 38.43 0.55 1.44
C ALA A 743 37.58 0.38 0.17
N ARG A 744 36.32 -0.03 0.33
CA ARG A 744 35.40 -0.18 -0.80
C ARG A 744 35.02 1.17 -1.43
N LEU A 745 34.74 2.19 -0.62
CA LEU A 745 34.51 3.55 -1.10
C LEU A 745 35.72 4.07 -1.89
N ASP A 746 36.93 3.91 -1.33
CA ASP A 746 38.16 4.32 -2.01
C ASP A 746 38.37 3.56 -3.33
N HIS A 747 38.11 2.24 -3.36
CA HIS A 747 38.22 1.46 -4.59
C HIS A 747 37.28 1.98 -5.68
N LEU A 748 36.03 2.31 -5.33
CA LEU A 748 35.05 2.83 -6.29
C LEU A 748 35.54 4.13 -6.93
N TRP A 749 35.97 5.14 -6.17
CA TRP A 749 36.32 6.46 -6.76
C TRP A 749 37.80 6.68 -7.11
N LYS A 750 38.71 5.92 -6.51
CA LYS A 750 40.16 6.09 -6.78
C LYS A 750 40.70 5.04 -7.75
N SER A 751 39.92 4.02 -8.08
CA SER A 751 40.33 2.94 -8.99
C SER A 751 39.32 2.66 -10.10
N GLU A 752 38.04 2.46 -9.79
CA GLU A 752 37.04 2.03 -10.79
C GLU A 752 36.43 3.20 -11.56
N TRP A 753 35.93 4.20 -10.83
CA TRP A 753 35.36 5.43 -11.34
C TRP A 753 36.43 6.49 -11.28
N THR A 754 37.48 6.35 -12.08
CA THR A 754 38.52 7.38 -12.23
C THR A 754 39.00 7.40 -13.67
N SER A 755 39.72 8.45 -14.06
CA SER A 755 40.28 8.56 -15.40
C SER A 755 41.74 8.95 -15.34
N ARG A 756 42.57 8.15 -16.04
CA ARG A 756 43.95 8.49 -16.31
C ARG A 756 44.34 7.98 -17.69
N VAL A 757 44.93 8.84 -18.50
CA VAL A 757 45.43 8.48 -19.82
C VAL A 757 46.84 9.02 -19.98
N GLN A 758 47.73 8.19 -20.52
CA GLN A 758 49.06 8.59 -20.94
C GLN A 758 49.20 8.27 -22.42
N LYS A 759 49.29 9.31 -23.26
CA LYS A 759 49.24 9.16 -24.72
C LYS A 759 50.16 10.19 -25.39
N GLY A 760 50.77 9.78 -26.50
CA GLY A 760 51.49 10.70 -27.39
C GLY A 760 50.53 11.60 -28.15
N LEU A 761 50.99 12.78 -28.53
CA LEU A 761 50.18 13.73 -29.31
C LEU A 761 50.03 13.28 -30.77
N SER A 762 48.91 13.65 -31.39
CA SER A 762 48.68 13.46 -32.82
C SER A 762 49.50 14.45 -33.65
N SER A 763 49.51 14.29 -34.98
CA SER A 763 50.08 15.28 -35.90
C SER A 763 49.38 16.65 -35.86
N GLU A 764 48.19 16.71 -35.27
CA GLU A 764 47.43 17.95 -35.03
C GLU A 764 47.65 18.49 -33.61
N GLY A 765 48.64 17.96 -32.88
CA GLY A 765 48.96 18.35 -31.51
C GLY A 765 47.87 18.04 -30.50
N SER A 766 47.03 17.04 -30.79
CA SER A 766 45.86 16.70 -29.99
C SER A 766 45.92 15.31 -29.38
N LEU A 767 45.16 15.09 -28.31
CA LEU A 767 44.87 13.76 -27.77
C LEU A 767 43.39 13.62 -27.44
N ASP A 768 42.81 12.52 -27.93
CA ASP A 768 41.44 12.12 -27.58
C ASP A 768 41.45 11.04 -26.50
N PHE A 769 40.50 11.15 -25.56
CA PHE A 769 40.22 10.12 -24.55
C PHE A 769 38.77 10.17 -24.05
N ASP A 770 38.28 9.04 -23.55
CA ASP A 770 37.02 8.97 -22.81
C ASP A 770 37.33 9.08 -21.31
N GLY A 771 36.62 9.94 -20.58
CA GLY A 771 36.89 10.18 -19.17
C GLY A 771 35.64 10.54 -18.36
N TYR A 772 35.72 10.48 -17.03
CA TYR A 772 34.65 10.97 -16.15
C TYR A 772 34.60 12.50 -16.12
N TYR A 773 33.43 13.11 -16.01
CA TYR A 773 33.31 14.56 -15.81
C TYR A 773 33.92 14.98 -14.47
N GLY A 774 34.61 16.12 -14.47
CA GLY A 774 35.27 16.65 -13.29
C GLY A 774 36.47 17.54 -13.58
N LYS A 775 37.30 17.74 -12.56
CA LYS A 775 38.54 18.51 -12.64
C LYS A 775 39.71 17.59 -12.97
N TYR A 776 40.46 17.94 -13.99
CA TYR A 776 41.66 17.23 -14.44
C TYR A 776 42.91 18.08 -14.28
N GLU A 777 44.04 17.39 -14.21
CA GLU A 777 45.37 17.94 -14.42
C GLU A 777 46.05 17.20 -15.55
N TYR A 778 46.84 17.91 -16.37
CA TYR A 778 47.69 17.31 -17.38
C TYR A 778 49.15 17.70 -17.16
N HIS A 779 50.06 16.78 -17.50
CA HIS A 779 51.49 17.01 -17.61
C HIS A 779 51.95 16.58 -19.01
N LEU A 780 52.26 17.55 -19.87
CA LEU A 780 52.87 17.30 -21.17
C LEU A 780 54.40 17.30 -21.02
N LYS A 781 55.08 16.28 -21.56
CA LYS A 781 56.55 16.18 -21.56
C LYS A 781 57.05 15.97 -22.98
N SER A 782 58.14 16.65 -23.35
CA SER A 782 58.85 16.36 -24.60
C SER A 782 59.42 14.94 -24.61
N ASP A 783 59.70 14.40 -25.81
CA ASP A 783 60.25 13.05 -25.97
C ASP A 783 61.60 12.85 -25.27
N ASP A 784 62.40 13.91 -25.17
CA ASP A 784 63.68 13.91 -24.45
C ASP A 784 63.54 14.17 -22.94
N GLY A 785 62.31 14.42 -22.46
CA GLY A 785 61.96 14.68 -21.07
C GLY A 785 62.50 15.99 -20.48
N LYS A 786 63.16 16.85 -21.28
CA LYS A 786 63.80 18.08 -20.78
C LYS A 786 62.85 19.25 -20.61
N THR A 787 61.75 19.26 -21.37
CA THR A 787 60.72 20.29 -21.29
C THR A 787 59.39 19.67 -20.86
N SER A 788 58.68 20.37 -19.96
CA SER A 788 57.37 19.95 -19.51
C SER A 788 56.44 21.12 -19.24
N VAL A 789 55.17 20.97 -19.58
CA VAL A 789 54.08 21.91 -19.30
C VAL A 789 53.05 21.23 -18.42
N LYS A 790 52.45 21.99 -17.51
CA LYS A 790 51.38 21.51 -16.63
C LYS A 790 50.19 22.46 -16.71
N GLY A 791 48.99 21.91 -16.65
CA GLY A 791 47.76 22.70 -16.55
C GLY A 791 46.62 21.90 -15.94
N ALA A 792 45.50 22.57 -15.75
CA ALA A 792 44.30 21.99 -15.16
C ALA A 792 43.05 22.60 -15.80
N TRP A 793 42.00 21.81 -15.92
CA TRP A 793 40.68 22.27 -16.37
C TRP A 793 39.57 21.56 -15.61
N LYS A 794 38.33 22.03 -15.78
CA LYS A 794 37.13 21.44 -15.20
C LYS A 794 36.07 21.34 -16.27
N GLU A 795 35.47 20.16 -16.43
CA GLU A 795 34.33 19.95 -17.29
C GLU A 795 33.14 19.39 -16.47
N ASP A 796 31.97 19.99 -16.65
CA ASP A 796 30.73 19.56 -16.04
C ASP A 796 29.84 18.86 -17.08
N ALA A 797 28.96 17.94 -16.64
CA ALA A 797 28.15 17.13 -17.56
C ALA A 797 27.10 17.93 -18.38
N ASN A 798 26.89 19.21 -18.06
CA ASN A 798 25.86 20.08 -18.64
C ASN A 798 26.43 21.36 -19.28
N ASP A 799 27.75 21.53 -19.34
CA ASP A 799 28.38 22.71 -19.95
C ASP A 799 28.56 22.54 -21.47
N GLU A 800 28.52 23.64 -22.23
CA GLU A 800 28.99 23.65 -23.63
C GLU A 800 30.53 23.50 -23.67
N PRO A 801 31.11 22.92 -24.74
CA PRO A 801 32.54 22.61 -24.79
C PRO A 801 33.41 23.83 -24.48
N SER A 802 34.19 23.75 -23.39
CA SER A 802 35.03 24.84 -22.95
C SER A 802 36.35 24.92 -23.75
N GLN A 803 36.64 26.08 -24.37
CA GLN A 803 37.97 26.38 -24.91
C GLN A 803 38.85 26.88 -23.75
N CYS A 804 39.82 26.09 -23.31
CA CYS A 804 40.86 26.54 -22.39
C CYS A 804 42.00 27.19 -23.19
N GLY A 805 42.36 28.43 -22.84
CA GLY A 805 43.55 29.14 -23.34
C GLY A 805 44.69 29.15 -22.34
#